data_AF-A0AB39BPF5-F1
#
_entry.id   AF-A0AB39BPF5-F1
#
_cell.length_a   1.000
_cell.length_b   1.000
_cell.length_c   1.000
_cell.angle_alpha   90.00
_cell.angle_beta   90.00
_cell.angle_gamma   90.00
#
_symmetry.space_group_name_H-M   'P 1'
#
loop_
_entity.id
_entity.type
_entity.pdbx_description
1 polymer ?
#
loop_
_entity_poly.entity_id
_entity_poly.type
_entity_poly.pdbx_seq_one_letter_code
_entity_poly.pdbx_strand_id
1 'polypeptide(L)'
;MLFSLINLPHSNIVHAQATYEVTDYSTDFNQALDRQMTSRPQTDVRNHVGAYIRSDGLNVSGSSFPTTATVRNSTTGAATNWNVRGGSPGTSNPIIGTVRSGANVNVLSKVRASDGWDWYNIQLNSFWNHANRDGVSHYLNSTNFDPNSNDYFQFIKLNERAGISASDLNNRILNGKGALSNTGQAFIQAANTHGVNEVYLISHALLETGNGGSELARGIQVNGQTVYNMYGIGAFDHCAKSCGADHAYKEGWFTPEAAIIGGAKFVANNYFSRGQDTLYKMRWNPSSPGTYQYATDIGWAVKQTGRMASLYNLVDNYTLRYDIPRYKNQPGSLPEFSKVEQFPDGVEGYTTTSVNLRSQPVVADNTRISTLNNNIKVAVLGKNDNNWYNVSVNGQTGWISGDYLDVVNLLQVSTTSSNLNVRSQANSSSSTIGSVANHAYLAGGLNGRSIIKNGSWYQINHNGRAGWVHVDFVKIIAGSTVDNSTTVQRIQGDTRYITSSLISQRGWNQSDVVVLARGDRFSDALAGVPLAAKYNAPLLISRSNRLDDVTKAELSRLKAKEVIILGGPLAINESVESSLKSMGINKVRRIEGRNMHDTAALIANEVAPNGSKKAIIVNDSRFHDALSIASYAGNENIPILLTQTDSVPEATKNAIKKLGVTETMVIGGELMLSKNAEKQLPKPSRIAGNNRFETNIQVLQFSNPSANHVYIATSADFPDGLSAAALATKENAGIVLVDGDLRNTTTNYLQSSNFSPVKILGGPLAIDDKLMQQISSISN
;
A
#
# COMPACT_ATOMS: atom_id res chain seq x y z
N MET A 1 -3.46 11.41 30.20
CA MET A 1 -2.10 11.46 29.63
C MET A 1 -2.11 10.63 28.36
N LEU A 2 -1.62 11.25 27.27
CA LEU A 2 -1.89 10.89 25.88
C LEU A 2 -1.23 9.58 25.44
N PHE A 3 -1.98 8.80 24.66
CA PHE A 3 -1.52 7.70 23.81
C PHE A 3 -0.56 8.21 22.72
N SER A 4 0.65 7.64 22.62
CA SER A 4 1.47 7.69 21.40
C SER A 4 1.36 6.35 20.67
N LEU A 5 0.64 6.33 19.55
CA LEU A 5 0.67 5.26 18.56
C LEU A 5 1.98 5.38 17.76
N ILE A 6 2.84 4.36 17.90
CA ILE A 6 4.02 4.16 17.06
C ILE A 6 3.51 3.55 15.74
N ASN A 7 3.47 4.36 14.67
CA ASN A 7 3.38 3.87 13.30
C ASN A 7 4.79 3.47 12.85
N LEU A 8 5.05 2.16 12.77
CA LEU A 8 6.23 1.62 12.08
C LEU A 8 5.93 1.50 10.57
N PRO A 9 6.92 1.72 9.69
CA PRO A 9 6.76 1.65 8.25
C PRO A 9 6.56 0.20 7.78
N HIS A 10 5.61 -0.03 6.88
CA HIS A 10 5.44 -1.30 6.17
C HIS A 10 6.66 -1.55 5.26
N SER A 11 7.65 -2.26 5.80
CA SER A 11 8.76 -2.85 5.06
C SER A 11 8.30 -4.14 4.37
N ASN A 12 8.60 -4.26 3.07
CA ASN A 12 8.79 -5.50 2.30
C ASN A 12 7.96 -6.71 2.76
N ILE A 13 6.74 -6.83 2.23
CA ILE A 13 5.98 -8.07 2.36
C ILE A 13 6.53 -9.06 1.34
N VAL A 14 7.39 -9.98 1.77
CA VAL A 14 7.52 -11.27 1.08
C VAL A 14 6.19 -11.97 1.34
N HIS A 15 5.27 -11.98 0.36
CA HIS A 15 4.01 -12.68 0.56
C HIS A 15 4.27 -14.19 0.73
N ALA A 16 3.70 -14.75 1.79
CA ALA A 16 3.77 -16.17 2.11
C ALA A 16 3.39 -17.06 0.93
N GLN A 17 4.14 -18.14 0.71
CA GLN A 17 3.72 -19.17 -0.23
C GLN A 17 2.46 -19.84 0.30
N ALA A 18 1.34 -19.69 -0.42
CA ALA A 18 0.09 -20.37 -0.13
C ALA A 18 -0.08 -21.57 -1.06
N THR A 19 -0.38 -22.74 -0.51
CA THR A 19 -0.76 -23.94 -1.27
C THR A 19 -2.21 -24.31 -0.99
N TYR A 20 -2.91 -24.82 -1.99
CA TYR A 20 -4.33 -25.17 -1.90
C TYR A 20 -4.52 -26.65 -2.29
N GLU A 21 -5.13 -27.42 -1.41
CA GLU A 21 -5.56 -28.79 -1.63
C GLU A 21 -7.08 -28.89 -1.50
N VAL A 22 -7.71 -29.75 -2.31
CA VAL A 22 -9.14 -30.03 -2.19
C VAL A 22 -9.31 -31.46 -1.69
N THR A 23 -9.95 -31.61 -0.53
CA THR A 23 -10.32 -32.94 0.00
C THR A 23 -11.76 -33.27 -0.37
N ASP A 24 -11.94 -34.30 -1.19
CA ASP A 24 -13.25 -34.79 -1.61
C ASP A 24 -13.86 -35.77 -0.61
N TYR A 25 -15.14 -35.56 -0.29
CA TYR A 25 -15.94 -36.43 0.58
C TYR A 25 -17.05 -37.11 -0.20
N SER A 26 -17.23 -38.41 0.03
CA SER A 26 -18.25 -39.22 -0.65
C SER A 26 -19.69 -38.90 -0.21
N THR A 27 -19.86 -38.27 0.96
CA THR A 27 -21.16 -37.83 1.47
C THR A 27 -21.75 -36.73 0.58
N ASP A 28 -23.02 -36.86 0.22
CA ASP A 28 -23.76 -35.84 -0.53
C ASP A 28 -23.98 -34.57 0.32
N PHE A 29 -23.88 -33.40 -0.29
CA PHE A 29 -24.03 -32.12 0.40
C PHE A 29 -25.36 -31.99 1.15
N ASN A 30 -26.48 -32.42 0.55
CA ASN A 30 -27.79 -32.35 1.20
C ASN A 30 -27.90 -33.35 2.35
N GLN A 31 -27.27 -34.52 2.24
CA GLN A 31 -27.19 -35.49 3.33
C GLN A 31 -26.35 -34.97 4.50
N ALA A 32 -25.23 -34.30 4.22
CA ALA A 32 -24.41 -33.65 5.23
C ALA A 32 -25.21 -32.55 5.95
N LEU A 33 -25.93 -31.72 5.19
CA LEU A 33 -26.80 -30.67 5.71
C LEU A 33 -27.93 -31.23 6.59
N ASP A 34 -28.60 -32.31 6.18
CA ASP A 34 -29.63 -32.99 6.97
C ASP A 34 -29.08 -33.47 8.32
N ARG A 35 -27.94 -34.16 8.31
CA ARG A 35 -27.28 -34.63 9.53
C ARG A 35 -26.91 -33.47 10.45
N GLN A 36 -26.40 -32.37 9.89
CA GLN A 36 -26.09 -31.16 10.65
C GLN A 36 -27.32 -30.52 11.30
N MET A 37 -28.47 -30.51 10.62
CA MET A 37 -29.72 -30.00 11.18
C MET A 37 -30.22 -30.82 12.38
N THR A 38 -29.95 -32.13 12.44
CA THR A 38 -30.33 -32.96 13.60
C THR A 38 -29.55 -32.60 14.87
N SER A 39 -28.40 -31.94 14.74
CA SER A 39 -27.53 -31.54 15.85
C SER A 39 -27.98 -30.25 16.54
N ARG A 40 -29.13 -29.68 16.17
CA ARG A 40 -29.69 -28.41 16.69
C ARG A 40 -28.67 -27.25 16.65
N PRO A 41 -28.13 -26.93 15.46
CA PRO A 41 -27.10 -25.91 15.30
C PRO A 41 -27.61 -24.53 15.76
N GLN A 42 -26.70 -23.70 16.27
CA GLN A 42 -27.01 -22.38 16.83
C GLN A 42 -26.42 -21.26 15.96
N THR A 43 -26.95 -20.04 16.08
CA THR A 43 -26.39 -18.85 15.45
C THR A 43 -26.70 -17.58 16.26
N ASP A 44 -25.80 -16.61 16.20
CA ASP A 44 -25.95 -15.23 16.70
C ASP A 44 -26.03 -14.19 15.56
N VAL A 45 -25.99 -14.64 14.30
CA VAL A 45 -25.94 -13.78 13.10
C VAL A 45 -27.31 -13.16 12.83
N ARG A 46 -27.37 -11.83 12.87
CA ARG A 46 -28.61 -11.02 12.74
C ARG A 46 -29.22 -11.01 11.32
N ASN A 47 -28.47 -11.45 10.30
CA ASN A 47 -28.78 -11.19 8.89
C ASN A 47 -29.07 -12.44 8.03
N HIS A 48 -29.10 -13.64 8.60
CA HIS A 48 -29.24 -14.89 7.81
C HIS A 48 -30.53 -15.68 8.09
N VAL A 49 -31.40 -15.11 8.90
CA VAL A 49 -32.75 -15.64 9.04
C VAL A 49 -33.63 -14.68 8.28
N GLY A 50 -34.11 -15.07 7.10
CA GLY A 50 -35.32 -14.47 6.56
C GLY A 50 -36.38 -14.62 7.64
N ALA A 51 -36.56 -13.56 8.42
CA ALA A 51 -37.34 -13.56 9.64
C ALA A 51 -38.66 -12.91 9.28
N TYR A 52 -39.66 -13.74 9.04
CA TYR A 52 -40.92 -13.31 8.48
C TYR A 52 -41.99 -13.29 9.56
N ILE A 53 -42.68 -12.16 9.64
CA ILE A 53 -43.92 -12.00 10.39
C ILE A 53 -45.04 -11.69 9.42
N ARG A 54 -46.20 -12.33 9.62
CA ARG A 54 -47.37 -12.14 8.75
C ARG A 54 -47.86 -10.69 8.85
N SER A 55 -48.35 -10.15 7.74
CA SER A 55 -48.62 -8.71 7.60
C SER A 55 -49.68 -8.17 8.56
N ASP A 56 -50.60 -9.02 9.01
CA ASP A 56 -51.62 -8.70 9.99
C ASP A 56 -51.06 -8.55 11.41
N GLY A 57 -49.80 -8.92 11.64
CA GLY A 57 -49.08 -8.72 12.88
C GLY A 57 -48.41 -7.36 13.04
N LEU A 58 -48.35 -6.52 12.00
CA LEU A 58 -47.61 -5.26 12.02
C LEU A 58 -48.44 -4.05 11.58
N ASN A 59 -48.23 -2.92 12.24
CA ASN A 59 -48.56 -1.58 11.75
C ASN A 59 -47.30 -0.95 11.14
N VAL A 60 -47.22 -0.94 9.81
CA VAL A 60 -46.04 -0.44 9.08
C VAL A 60 -46.17 1.06 8.80
N SER A 61 -45.12 1.83 9.08
CA SER A 61 -45.15 3.29 9.06
C SER A 61 -44.92 3.94 7.69
N GLY A 62 -44.63 3.18 6.63
CA GLY A 62 -44.37 3.70 5.28
C GLY A 62 -44.59 2.66 4.17
N SER A 63 -44.69 3.13 2.92
CA SER A 63 -44.95 2.31 1.73
C SER A 63 -43.69 1.88 0.96
N SER A 64 -42.54 2.48 1.26
CA SER A 64 -41.22 2.11 0.75
C SER A 64 -40.38 1.41 1.83
N PHE A 65 -39.53 0.47 1.42
CA PHE A 65 -38.66 -0.29 2.33
C PHE A 65 -37.18 0.09 2.13
N PRO A 66 -36.34 0.06 3.18
CA PRO A 66 -36.66 -0.33 4.56
C PRO A 66 -37.49 0.72 5.31
N THR A 67 -38.29 0.28 6.28
CA THR A 67 -39.12 1.15 7.13
C THR A 67 -39.25 0.57 8.55
N THR A 68 -39.92 1.26 9.45
CA THR A 68 -40.21 0.78 10.80
C THR A 68 -41.65 0.31 10.92
N ALA A 69 -41.92 -0.60 11.85
CA ALA A 69 -43.27 -1.02 12.19
C ALA A 69 -43.42 -1.29 13.69
N THR A 70 -44.64 -1.17 14.18
CA THR A 70 -45.00 -1.58 15.55
C THR A 70 -45.84 -2.85 15.49
N VAL A 71 -45.51 -3.83 16.34
CA VAL A 71 -46.23 -5.11 16.40
C VAL A 71 -47.64 -4.90 16.97
N ARG A 72 -48.66 -5.37 16.25
CA ARG A 72 -50.07 -5.23 16.65
C ARG A 72 -50.39 -6.06 17.90
N ASN A 73 -51.39 -5.59 18.64
CA ASN A 73 -52.02 -6.41 19.67
C ASN A 73 -52.76 -7.56 19.02
N SER A 74 -52.57 -8.77 19.55
CA SER A 74 -53.33 -9.95 19.11
C SER A 74 -54.83 -9.73 19.34
N THR A 75 -55.65 -10.09 18.35
CA THR A 75 -57.11 -9.97 18.38
C THR A 75 -57.80 -10.93 19.35
N THR A 76 -57.04 -11.75 20.08
CA THR A 76 -57.55 -12.77 21.01
C THR A 76 -57.51 -12.35 22.49
N GLY A 77 -57.14 -11.10 22.81
CA GLY A 77 -57.33 -10.53 24.15
C GLY A 77 -56.35 -10.97 25.25
N ALA A 78 -55.35 -11.81 24.94
CA ALA A 78 -54.23 -12.12 25.84
C ALA A 78 -52.92 -11.55 25.28
N ALA A 79 -52.02 -11.06 26.14
CA ALA A 79 -50.69 -10.59 25.77
C ALA A 79 -49.90 -11.75 25.14
N THR A 80 -49.98 -11.88 23.82
CA THR A 80 -49.48 -13.04 23.07
C THR A 80 -48.46 -12.54 22.05
N ASN A 81 -47.25 -13.11 22.12
CA ASN A 81 -46.17 -12.79 21.20
C ASN A 81 -46.55 -13.28 19.79
N TRP A 82 -46.16 -12.52 18.77
CA TRP A 82 -46.30 -12.95 17.37
C TRP A 82 -45.16 -13.89 16.99
N ASN A 83 -45.51 -15.02 16.39
CA ASN A 83 -44.54 -15.97 15.87
C ASN A 83 -43.76 -15.36 14.70
N VAL A 84 -42.43 -15.42 14.79
CA VAL A 84 -41.53 -15.12 13.69
C VAL A 84 -41.09 -16.44 13.08
N ARG A 85 -41.19 -16.55 11.75
CA ARG A 85 -40.85 -17.77 11.02
C ARG A 85 -39.58 -17.58 10.20
N GLY A 86 -38.77 -18.63 10.13
CA GLY A 86 -37.51 -18.63 9.39
C GLY A 86 -37.62 -19.32 8.04
N GLY A 87 -36.73 -18.97 7.12
CA GLY A 87 -36.69 -19.56 5.77
C GLY A 87 -37.47 -18.68 4.79
N SER A 88 -38.44 -19.24 4.07
CA SER A 88 -39.33 -18.48 3.19
C SER A 88 -40.61 -18.02 3.94
N PRO A 89 -41.30 -16.96 3.49
CA PRO A 89 -42.54 -16.52 4.13
C PRO A 89 -43.65 -17.57 3.96
N GLY A 90 -44.37 -17.89 5.04
CA GLY A 90 -45.49 -18.83 5.02
C GLY A 90 -45.75 -19.53 6.36
N THR A 91 -46.99 -19.93 6.60
CA THR A 91 -47.43 -20.58 7.85
C THR A 91 -46.86 -21.99 8.09
N SER A 92 -46.41 -22.68 7.05
CA SER A 92 -45.79 -24.02 7.13
C SER A 92 -44.32 -24.00 7.57
N ASN A 93 -43.66 -22.84 7.58
CA ASN A 93 -42.24 -22.71 7.93
C ASN A 93 -42.01 -22.70 9.46
N PRO A 94 -40.85 -23.17 9.96
CA PRO A 94 -40.58 -23.27 11.40
C PRO A 94 -40.63 -21.92 12.12
N ILE A 95 -41.16 -21.93 13.35
CA ILE A 95 -41.10 -20.77 14.25
C ILE A 95 -39.66 -20.68 14.78
N ILE A 96 -39.00 -19.55 14.50
CA ILE A 96 -37.61 -19.27 14.91
C ILE A 96 -37.53 -18.37 16.14
N GLY A 97 -38.65 -17.76 16.55
CA GLY A 97 -38.72 -16.87 17.69
C GLY A 97 -40.09 -16.21 17.78
N THR A 98 -40.26 -15.32 18.76
CA THR A 98 -41.50 -14.55 18.91
C THR A 98 -41.22 -13.08 19.25
N VAL A 99 -42.03 -12.14 18.74
CA VAL A 99 -41.95 -10.70 19.08
C VAL A 99 -43.16 -10.28 19.90
N ARG A 100 -42.93 -9.48 20.96
CA ARG A 100 -44.01 -9.00 21.84
C ARG A 100 -44.87 -7.94 21.13
N SER A 101 -46.18 -7.95 21.38
CA SER A 101 -47.06 -6.85 20.96
C SER A 101 -46.57 -5.50 21.52
N GLY A 102 -46.67 -4.44 20.71
CA GLY A 102 -46.16 -3.11 21.02
C GLY A 102 -44.66 -2.90 20.78
N ALA A 103 -43.89 -3.96 20.46
CA ALA A 103 -42.49 -3.80 20.11
C ALA A 103 -42.31 -3.08 18.77
N ASN A 104 -41.25 -2.28 18.65
CA ASN A 104 -40.83 -1.70 17.39
C ASN A 104 -39.84 -2.63 16.69
N VAL A 105 -40.03 -2.84 15.38
CA VAL A 105 -39.18 -3.66 14.52
C VAL A 105 -38.84 -2.90 13.24
N ASN A 106 -37.66 -3.17 12.67
CA ASN A 106 -37.31 -2.69 11.34
C ASN A 106 -37.82 -3.69 10.31
N VAL A 107 -38.55 -3.20 9.31
CA VAL A 107 -39.07 -3.99 8.18
C VAL A 107 -38.21 -3.72 6.95
N LEU A 108 -37.58 -4.78 6.44
CA LEU A 108 -36.62 -4.72 5.34
C LEU A 108 -37.29 -4.91 3.98
N SER A 109 -38.33 -5.73 3.91
CA SER A 109 -39.08 -5.99 2.68
C SER A 109 -40.45 -6.62 2.96
N LYS A 110 -41.30 -6.66 1.93
CA LYS A 110 -42.60 -7.32 1.93
C LYS A 110 -42.64 -8.36 0.82
N VAL A 111 -43.14 -9.56 1.12
CA VAL A 111 -43.24 -10.67 0.17
C VAL A 111 -44.64 -11.29 0.27
N ARG A 112 -45.25 -11.58 -0.88
CA ARG A 112 -46.49 -12.36 -0.96
C ARG A 112 -46.14 -13.85 -0.92
N ALA A 113 -46.64 -14.58 0.07
CA ALA A 113 -46.40 -16.02 0.21
C ALA A 113 -47.45 -16.86 -0.50
N SER A 114 -47.12 -18.14 -0.73
CA SER A 114 -48.02 -19.14 -1.31
C SER A 114 -49.24 -19.46 -0.44
N ASP A 115 -49.20 -19.12 0.85
CA ASP A 115 -50.34 -19.24 1.77
C ASP A 115 -51.37 -18.10 1.62
N GLY A 116 -51.20 -17.21 0.64
CA GLY A 116 -52.13 -16.13 0.36
C GLY A 116 -52.04 -14.97 1.36
N TRP A 117 -50.96 -14.90 2.15
CA TRP A 117 -50.69 -13.75 3.02
C TRP A 117 -49.47 -12.96 2.56
N ASP A 118 -49.48 -11.67 2.91
CA ASP A 118 -48.26 -10.87 2.84
C ASP A 118 -47.45 -11.12 4.11
N TRP A 119 -46.13 -11.15 3.97
CA TRP A 119 -45.20 -11.34 5.06
C TRP A 119 -44.12 -10.26 5.00
N TYR A 120 -43.78 -9.70 6.16
CA TYR A 120 -42.74 -8.70 6.31
C TYR A 120 -41.46 -9.37 6.78
N ASN A 121 -40.36 -9.13 6.07
CA ASN A 121 -39.02 -9.48 6.52
C ASN A 121 -38.58 -8.47 7.57
N ILE A 122 -38.33 -8.91 8.80
CA ILE A 122 -37.99 -8.05 9.93
C ILE A 122 -36.57 -8.27 10.41
N GLN A 123 -35.94 -7.20 10.89
CA GLN A 123 -34.66 -7.29 11.59
C GLN A 123 -34.90 -7.61 13.07
N LEU A 124 -34.31 -8.71 13.56
CA LEU A 124 -34.33 -9.07 14.98
C LEU A 124 -33.03 -8.64 15.67
N ASN A 125 -33.16 -8.04 16.86
CA ASN A 125 -32.00 -7.68 17.69
C ASN A 125 -31.58 -8.90 18.56
N SER A 126 -30.45 -9.52 18.16
CA SER A 126 -29.56 -10.42 18.93
C SER A 126 -30.17 -11.30 20.04
N PHE A 127 -30.47 -12.56 19.71
CA PHE A 127 -30.48 -13.69 20.64
C PHE A 127 -29.80 -14.90 19.98
N TRP A 128 -29.20 -15.79 20.78
CA TRP A 128 -28.82 -17.12 20.33
C TRP A 128 -30.08 -17.88 19.90
N ASN A 129 -30.12 -18.32 18.64
CA ASN A 129 -31.27 -19.04 18.10
C ASN A 129 -30.83 -20.30 17.35
N HIS A 130 -31.76 -21.22 17.13
CA HIS A 130 -31.55 -22.33 16.20
C HIS A 130 -31.27 -21.79 14.80
N ALA A 131 -30.16 -22.21 14.20
CA ALA A 131 -29.85 -21.91 12.83
C ALA A 131 -30.88 -22.56 11.89
N ASN A 132 -31.36 -21.80 10.91
CA ASN A 132 -32.15 -22.35 9.82
C ASN A 132 -31.27 -23.15 8.85
N ARG A 133 -31.92 -23.94 7.99
CA ARG A 133 -31.24 -24.77 6.99
C ARG A 133 -30.35 -23.94 6.07
N ASP A 134 -30.78 -22.75 5.67
CA ASP A 134 -30.00 -21.88 4.78
C ASP A 134 -28.72 -21.36 5.44
N GLY A 135 -28.79 -20.98 6.72
CA GLY A 135 -27.62 -20.57 7.49
C GLY A 135 -26.63 -21.73 7.65
N VAL A 136 -27.11 -22.93 7.97
CA VAL A 136 -26.25 -24.13 8.02
C VAL A 136 -25.64 -24.42 6.66
N SER A 137 -26.45 -24.38 5.59
CA SER A 137 -26.00 -24.57 4.21
C SER A 137 -24.96 -23.55 3.79
N HIS A 138 -25.07 -22.30 4.25
CA HIS A 138 -24.11 -21.25 3.92
C HIS A 138 -22.72 -21.60 4.45
N TYR A 139 -22.62 -21.88 5.75
CA TYR A 139 -21.32 -22.14 6.38
C TYR A 139 -20.78 -23.56 6.14
N LEU A 140 -21.67 -24.52 5.85
CA LEU A 140 -21.27 -25.86 5.44
C LEU A 140 -20.68 -25.86 4.02
N ASN A 141 -21.11 -24.97 3.14
CA ASN A 141 -20.65 -24.96 1.76
C ASN A 141 -19.33 -24.18 1.63
N SER A 142 -18.22 -24.90 1.40
CA SER A 142 -16.90 -24.28 1.25
C SER A 142 -16.78 -23.33 0.06
N THR A 143 -17.65 -23.43 -0.96
CA THR A 143 -17.64 -22.52 -2.13
C THR A 143 -18.17 -21.13 -1.81
N ASN A 144 -18.81 -20.92 -0.65
CA ASN A 144 -19.38 -19.63 -0.25
C ASN A 144 -18.33 -18.67 0.33
N PHE A 145 -17.12 -19.13 0.61
CA PHE A 145 -16.10 -18.32 1.27
C PHE A 145 -15.10 -17.76 0.25
N ASP A 146 -14.85 -16.46 0.34
CA ASP A 146 -13.89 -15.75 -0.51
C ASP A 146 -12.45 -16.10 -0.09
N PRO A 147 -11.61 -16.65 -0.99
CA PRO A 147 -10.19 -16.95 -0.74
C PRO A 147 -9.34 -15.80 -0.21
N ASN A 148 -9.74 -14.56 -0.52
CA ASN A 148 -9.04 -13.35 -0.10
C ASN A 148 -9.60 -12.77 1.20
N SER A 149 -10.62 -13.40 1.79
CA SER A 149 -11.18 -12.97 3.07
C SER A 149 -10.48 -13.64 4.25
N ASN A 150 -10.51 -12.98 5.40
CA ASN A 150 -10.06 -13.59 6.66
C ASN A 150 -10.81 -14.89 6.96
N ASP A 151 -12.08 -15.00 6.54
CA ASP A 151 -12.92 -16.19 6.74
C ASP A 151 -12.31 -17.44 6.10
N TYR A 152 -11.46 -17.29 5.09
CA TYR A 152 -10.80 -18.40 4.41
C TYR A 152 -9.73 -19.10 5.25
N PHE A 153 -9.20 -18.44 6.28
CA PHE A 153 -8.25 -19.06 7.22
C PHE A 153 -8.87 -20.25 7.98
N GLN A 154 -10.20 -20.42 7.91
CA GLN A 154 -10.88 -21.59 8.45
C GLN A 154 -10.42 -22.91 7.79
N PHE A 155 -9.87 -22.83 6.58
CA PHE A 155 -9.36 -23.96 5.80
C PHE A 155 -7.86 -24.21 5.98
N ILE A 156 -7.16 -23.44 6.84
CA ILE A 156 -5.74 -23.68 7.09
C ILE A 156 -5.55 -25.01 7.82
N LYS A 157 -4.56 -25.77 7.36
CA LYS A 157 -4.03 -26.96 8.01
C LYS A 157 -3.42 -26.57 9.36
N LEU A 158 -4.10 -27.00 10.42
CA LEU A 158 -3.72 -26.76 11.80
C LEU A 158 -2.80 -27.84 12.34
N ASN A 159 -2.63 -28.96 11.64
CA ASN A 159 -1.73 -30.05 12.03
C ASN A 159 -0.31 -29.90 11.45
N GLU A 160 -0.02 -28.75 10.85
CA GLU A 160 1.26 -28.44 10.21
C GLU A 160 1.75 -27.06 10.63
N ARG A 161 3.08 -26.90 10.64
CA ARG A 161 3.71 -25.65 11.04
C ARG A 161 3.59 -24.59 9.97
N ALA A 162 3.43 -23.34 10.42
CA ALA A 162 3.52 -22.16 9.57
C ALA A 162 4.98 -21.82 9.19
N GLY A 163 5.95 -22.28 9.98
CA GLY A 163 7.38 -22.11 9.71
C GLY A 163 7.97 -20.79 10.24
N ILE A 164 7.29 -20.13 11.19
CA ILE A 164 7.72 -18.83 11.70
C ILE A 164 8.86 -19.03 12.72
N SER A 165 9.82 -18.10 12.74
CA SER A 165 10.93 -18.13 13.70
C SER A 165 10.48 -17.75 15.11
N ALA A 166 11.07 -18.35 16.15
CA ALA A 166 10.78 -17.99 17.53
C ALA A 166 11.08 -16.51 17.82
N SER A 167 12.09 -15.93 17.15
CA SER A 167 12.39 -14.50 17.22
C SER A 167 11.27 -13.63 16.65
N ASP A 168 10.69 -13.99 15.50
CA ASP A 168 9.59 -13.21 14.92
C ASP A 168 8.33 -13.32 15.77
N LEU A 169 8.02 -14.53 16.28
CA LEU A 169 6.93 -14.71 17.24
C LEU A 169 7.11 -13.81 18.47
N ASN A 170 8.31 -13.79 19.05
CA ASN A 170 8.60 -12.98 20.23
C ASN A 170 8.52 -11.48 19.96
N ASN A 171 9.18 -11.02 18.90
CA ASN A 171 9.34 -9.60 18.63
C ASN A 171 8.06 -8.97 18.09
N ARG A 172 7.28 -9.72 17.30
CA ARG A 172 6.15 -9.17 16.54
C ARG A 172 4.77 -9.53 17.07
N ILE A 173 4.64 -10.69 17.74
CA ILE A 173 3.34 -11.18 18.23
C ILE A 173 3.26 -11.16 19.77
N LEU A 174 4.26 -11.72 20.45
CA LEU A 174 4.22 -12.01 21.88
C LEU A 174 4.80 -10.90 22.77
N ASN A 175 5.42 -9.87 22.18
CA ASN A 175 5.94 -8.72 22.91
C ASN A 175 4.82 -8.01 23.70
N GLY A 176 5.01 -7.85 25.01
CA GLY A 176 4.05 -7.21 25.91
C GLY A 176 2.77 -8.01 26.19
N LYS A 177 2.71 -9.30 25.84
CA LYS A 177 1.58 -10.21 26.07
C LYS A 177 1.67 -10.97 27.41
N GLY A 178 2.03 -10.28 28.49
CA GLY A 178 2.02 -10.83 29.85
C GLY A 178 2.85 -12.11 29.99
N ALA A 179 2.25 -13.16 30.57
CA ALA A 179 2.91 -14.46 30.75
C ALA A 179 3.27 -15.20 29.46
N LEU A 180 2.79 -14.71 28.30
CA LEU A 180 3.15 -15.24 26.98
C LEU A 180 4.36 -14.52 26.36
N SER A 181 4.84 -13.42 26.96
CA SER A 181 6.00 -12.70 26.44
C SER A 181 7.27 -13.56 26.46
N ASN A 182 8.02 -13.50 25.35
CA ASN A 182 9.25 -14.27 25.12
C ASN A 182 9.08 -15.81 25.06
N THR A 183 7.84 -16.33 25.01
CA THR A 183 7.56 -17.77 24.97
C THR A 183 7.52 -18.37 23.55
N GLY A 184 7.95 -17.65 22.52
CA GLY A 184 7.91 -18.08 21.12
C GLY A 184 8.58 -19.44 20.89
N GLN A 185 9.67 -19.73 21.60
CA GLN A 185 10.33 -21.03 21.51
C GLN A 185 9.44 -22.18 22.04
N ALA A 186 8.63 -21.94 23.07
CA ALA A 186 7.70 -22.93 23.61
C ALA A 186 6.58 -23.23 22.60
N PHE A 187 6.07 -22.22 21.89
CA PHE A 187 5.10 -22.44 20.81
C PHE A 187 5.69 -23.22 19.64
N ILE A 188 6.94 -22.94 19.25
CA ILE A 188 7.64 -23.73 18.22
C ILE A 188 7.88 -25.17 18.68
N GLN A 189 8.26 -25.37 19.95
CA GLN A 189 8.43 -26.70 20.51
C GLN A 189 7.10 -27.47 20.56
N ALA A 190 6.03 -26.83 21.02
CA ALA A 190 4.68 -27.40 21.04
C ALA A 190 4.24 -27.82 19.63
N ALA A 191 4.47 -26.94 18.65
CA ALA A 191 4.17 -27.16 17.25
C ALA A 191 4.91 -28.38 16.67
N ASN A 192 6.22 -28.49 16.93
CA ASN A 192 7.04 -29.64 16.51
C ASN A 192 6.64 -30.93 17.23
N THR A 193 6.34 -30.86 18.53
CA THR A 193 6.09 -32.05 19.36
C THR A 193 4.73 -32.67 19.09
N HIS A 194 3.71 -31.83 18.87
CA HIS A 194 2.33 -32.28 18.76
C HIS A 194 1.74 -32.13 17.35
N GLY A 195 2.52 -31.63 16.39
CA GLY A 195 2.05 -31.39 15.03
C GLY A 195 0.89 -30.41 15.04
N VAL A 196 1.12 -29.19 15.55
CA VAL A 196 0.10 -28.14 15.63
C VAL A 196 0.65 -26.84 15.06
N ASN A 197 -0.17 -26.10 14.34
CA ASN A 197 0.18 -24.80 13.79
C ASN A 197 0.43 -23.77 14.90
N GLU A 198 1.62 -23.19 14.94
CA GLU A 198 2.06 -22.27 15.99
C GLU A 198 1.20 -21.00 16.07
N VAL A 199 0.67 -20.49 14.95
CA VAL A 199 -0.16 -19.29 14.93
C VAL A 199 -1.55 -19.56 15.50
N TYR A 200 -2.10 -20.74 15.21
CA TYR A 200 -3.35 -21.20 15.83
C TYR A 200 -3.22 -21.30 17.36
N LEU A 201 -2.13 -21.92 17.85
CA LEU A 201 -1.86 -22.02 19.29
C LEU A 201 -1.75 -20.65 19.95
N ILE A 202 -1.04 -19.72 19.33
CA ILE A 202 -0.89 -18.35 19.86
C ILE A 202 -2.23 -17.61 19.84
N SER A 203 -3.01 -17.74 18.76
CA SER A 203 -4.34 -17.14 18.63
C SER A 203 -5.25 -17.52 19.81
N HIS A 204 -5.31 -18.82 20.12
CA HIS A 204 -6.10 -19.32 21.24
C HIS A 204 -5.51 -18.91 22.59
N ALA A 205 -4.19 -19.05 22.79
CA ALA A 205 -3.58 -18.64 24.05
C ALA A 205 -3.85 -17.16 24.36
N LEU A 206 -3.72 -16.27 23.36
CA LEU A 206 -4.02 -14.84 23.53
C LEU A 206 -5.48 -14.56 23.85
N LEU A 207 -6.41 -15.31 23.23
CA LEU A 207 -7.85 -15.17 23.49
C LEU A 207 -8.19 -15.62 24.91
N GLU A 208 -7.81 -16.84 25.28
CA GLU A 208 -8.17 -17.48 26.55
C GLU A 208 -7.55 -16.77 27.76
N THR A 209 -6.35 -16.23 27.59
CA THR A 209 -5.62 -15.59 28.71
C THR A 209 -5.80 -14.08 28.76
N GLY A 210 -6.54 -13.48 27.82
CA GLY A 210 -6.62 -12.02 27.70
C GLY A 210 -5.23 -11.40 27.48
N ASN A 211 -4.50 -11.88 26.47
CA ASN A 211 -3.11 -11.51 26.18
C ASN A 211 -2.12 -11.81 27.32
N GLY A 212 -2.23 -12.98 27.94
CA GLY A 212 -1.34 -13.48 29.00
C GLY A 212 -1.55 -12.81 30.37
N GLY A 213 -2.65 -12.09 30.56
CA GLY A 213 -2.95 -11.34 31.78
C GLY A 213 -3.83 -12.07 32.79
N SER A 214 -4.51 -13.14 32.39
CA SER A 214 -5.41 -13.90 33.26
C SER A 214 -4.67 -14.48 34.47
N GLU A 215 -5.39 -14.71 35.56
CA GLU A 215 -4.78 -15.24 36.79
C GLU A 215 -4.20 -16.64 36.58
N LEU A 216 -4.90 -17.50 35.82
CA LEU A 216 -4.41 -18.80 35.40
C LEU A 216 -3.14 -18.73 34.53
N ALA A 217 -3.01 -17.68 33.70
CA ALA A 217 -1.81 -17.46 32.90
C ALA A 217 -0.65 -16.88 33.71
N ARG A 218 -0.92 -16.04 34.73
CA ARG A 218 0.11 -15.47 35.62
C ARG A 218 0.57 -16.46 36.70
N GLY A 219 -0.21 -17.50 36.95
CA GLY A 219 0.12 -18.60 37.85
C GLY A 219 -0.74 -18.59 39.11
N ILE A 220 -1.20 -19.78 39.52
CA ILE A 220 -1.95 -20.02 40.76
C ILE A 220 -1.19 -21.04 41.61
N GLN A 221 -1.17 -20.85 42.93
CA GLN A 221 -0.55 -21.79 43.87
C GLN A 221 -1.50 -22.96 44.17
N VAL A 222 -1.06 -24.19 43.93
CA VAL A 222 -1.76 -25.44 44.26
C VAL A 222 -0.77 -26.35 44.98
N ASN A 223 -1.08 -26.78 46.21
CA ASN A 223 -0.23 -27.66 47.02
C ASN A 223 1.25 -27.20 47.13
N GLY A 224 1.49 -25.89 47.24
CA GLY A 224 2.84 -25.31 47.36
C GLY A 224 3.59 -25.10 46.04
N GLN A 225 3.00 -25.48 44.90
CA GLN A 225 3.59 -25.32 43.57
C GLN A 225 2.78 -24.29 42.75
N THR A 226 3.46 -23.37 42.07
CA THR A 226 2.80 -22.47 41.11
C THR A 226 2.54 -23.23 39.81
N VAL A 227 1.30 -23.18 39.33
CA VAL A 227 0.83 -23.83 38.10
C VAL A 227 0.24 -22.81 37.13
N TYR A 228 0.34 -23.11 35.84
CA TYR A 228 -0.02 -22.21 34.75
C TYR A 228 -0.99 -22.90 33.79
N ASN A 229 -1.97 -22.15 33.27
CA ASN A 229 -2.90 -22.67 32.27
C ASN A 229 -3.18 -21.63 31.19
N MET A 230 -2.68 -21.89 29.98
CA MET A 230 -2.68 -20.94 28.86
C MET A 230 -3.88 -21.07 27.93
N TYR A 231 -4.73 -22.08 28.14
CA TYR A 231 -5.83 -22.41 27.25
C TYR A 231 -7.17 -22.61 27.98
N GLY A 232 -7.20 -22.37 29.29
CA GLY A 232 -8.40 -22.59 30.10
C GLY A 232 -8.82 -24.06 30.21
N ILE A 233 -7.93 -25.02 29.92
CA ILE A 233 -8.28 -26.44 29.89
C ILE A 233 -8.64 -26.90 31.32
N GLY A 234 -9.80 -27.55 31.46
CA GLY A 234 -10.31 -28.00 32.75
C GLY A 234 -10.94 -26.90 33.61
N ALA A 235 -11.13 -25.69 33.08
CA ALA A 235 -11.90 -24.62 33.73
C ALA A 235 -13.40 -24.74 33.41
N PHE A 236 -14.26 -24.73 34.44
CA PHE A 236 -15.72 -24.79 34.29
C PHE A 236 -16.38 -23.54 34.88
N ASP A 237 -17.57 -23.16 34.41
CA ASP A 237 -18.26 -21.92 34.82
C ASP A 237 -18.38 -21.72 36.34
N HIS A 238 -18.58 -22.81 37.10
CA HIS A 238 -18.75 -22.77 38.56
C HIS A 238 -17.43 -22.79 39.35
N CYS A 239 -16.28 -23.05 38.70
CA CYS A 239 -14.99 -23.22 39.37
C CYS A 239 -13.79 -22.87 38.48
N ALA A 240 -13.93 -21.93 37.55
CA ALA A 240 -13.01 -21.73 36.44
C ALA A 240 -11.54 -21.63 36.87
N LYS A 241 -11.25 -20.92 37.96
CA LYS A 241 -9.89 -20.73 38.49
C LYS A 241 -9.37 -21.97 39.21
N SER A 242 -10.11 -22.53 40.17
CA SER A 242 -9.65 -23.67 40.97
C SER A 242 -9.58 -24.94 40.14
N CYS A 243 -10.60 -25.25 39.35
CA CYS A 243 -10.60 -26.44 38.48
C CYS A 243 -9.52 -26.37 37.39
N GLY A 244 -9.32 -25.20 36.79
CA GLY A 244 -8.26 -24.98 35.80
C GLY A 244 -6.85 -25.09 36.39
N ALA A 245 -6.65 -24.65 37.64
CA ALA A 245 -5.38 -24.78 38.35
C ALA A 245 -5.12 -26.22 38.80
N ASP A 246 -6.12 -26.92 39.34
CA ASP A 246 -6.01 -28.33 39.72
C ASP A 246 -5.69 -29.23 38.51
N HIS A 247 -6.27 -28.91 37.34
CA HIS A 247 -5.93 -29.59 36.10
C HIS A 247 -4.46 -29.34 35.72
N ALA A 248 -4.01 -28.08 35.72
CA ALA A 248 -2.63 -27.72 35.43
C ALA A 248 -1.62 -28.38 36.38
N TYR A 249 -1.97 -28.53 37.66
CA TYR A 249 -1.14 -29.26 38.64
C TYR A 249 -0.98 -30.74 38.27
N LYS A 250 -2.07 -31.42 37.90
CA LYS A 250 -2.06 -32.84 37.51
C LYS A 250 -1.27 -33.10 36.23
N GLU A 251 -1.32 -32.16 35.29
CA GLU A 251 -0.59 -32.22 34.03
C GLU A 251 0.87 -31.73 34.14
N GLY A 252 1.30 -31.27 35.31
CA GLY A 252 2.68 -30.83 35.56
C GLY A 252 3.05 -29.49 34.92
N TRP A 253 2.08 -28.60 34.71
CA TRP A 253 2.28 -27.30 34.05
C TRP A 253 2.83 -26.25 35.03
N PHE A 254 4.06 -26.49 35.50
CA PHE A 254 4.72 -25.67 36.52
C PHE A 254 5.47 -24.45 35.97
N THR A 255 5.48 -24.28 34.64
CA THR A 255 5.96 -23.05 33.99
C THR A 255 5.00 -22.65 32.84
N PRO A 256 5.02 -21.38 32.40
CA PRO A 256 4.31 -20.93 31.20
C PRO A 256 4.59 -21.80 29.97
N GLU A 257 5.84 -22.19 29.75
CA GLU A 257 6.28 -23.02 28.62
C GLU A 257 5.71 -24.43 28.71
N ALA A 258 5.75 -25.06 29.89
CA ALA A 258 5.15 -26.37 30.13
C ALA A 258 3.64 -26.35 29.87
N ALA A 259 2.95 -25.28 30.27
CA ALA A 259 1.52 -25.08 30.00
C ALA A 259 1.21 -24.89 28.50
N ILE A 260 2.06 -24.16 27.76
CA ILE A 260 1.94 -23.99 26.30
C ILE A 260 2.10 -25.33 25.59
N ILE A 261 3.17 -26.06 25.91
CA ILE A 261 3.50 -27.35 25.27
C ILE A 261 2.45 -28.41 25.62
N GLY A 262 2.14 -28.56 26.91
CA GLY A 262 1.17 -29.54 27.38
C GLY A 262 -0.26 -29.26 26.91
N GLY A 263 -0.66 -27.99 26.86
CA GLY A 263 -1.98 -27.61 26.35
C GLY A 263 -2.17 -27.89 24.86
N ALA A 264 -1.12 -27.75 24.04
CA ALA A 264 -1.18 -28.06 22.61
C ALA A 264 -1.50 -29.53 22.31
N LYS A 265 -1.13 -30.46 23.21
CA LYS A 265 -1.47 -31.89 23.10
C LYS A 265 -2.98 -32.13 23.03
N PHE A 266 -3.78 -31.28 23.70
CA PHE A 266 -5.23 -31.46 23.79
C PHE A 266 -5.90 -31.38 22.42
N VAL A 267 -5.61 -30.35 21.61
CA VAL A 267 -6.24 -30.21 20.29
C VAL A 267 -5.77 -31.30 19.31
N ALA A 268 -4.48 -31.64 19.34
CA ALA A 268 -3.91 -32.67 18.47
C ALA A 268 -4.57 -34.04 18.70
N ASN A 269 -4.70 -34.45 19.96
CA ASN A 269 -5.26 -35.75 20.31
C ASN A 269 -6.77 -35.83 20.07
N ASN A 270 -7.51 -34.76 20.36
CA ASN A 270 -8.95 -34.79 20.29
C ASN A 270 -9.49 -34.61 18.87
N TYR A 271 -8.82 -33.84 18.00
CA TYR A 271 -9.34 -33.45 16.69
C TYR A 271 -8.46 -33.92 15.52
N PHE A 272 -7.16 -33.64 15.55
CA PHE A 272 -6.29 -33.89 14.39
C PHE A 272 -6.13 -35.39 14.11
N SER A 273 -6.05 -36.21 15.16
CA SER A 273 -6.04 -37.67 15.06
C SER A 273 -7.26 -38.27 14.35
N ARG A 274 -8.36 -37.51 14.23
CA ARG A 274 -9.62 -37.88 13.58
C ARG A 274 -9.78 -37.26 12.19
N GLY A 275 -8.72 -36.63 11.66
CA GLY A 275 -8.75 -35.90 10.38
C GLY A 275 -9.49 -34.56 10.45
N GLN A 276 -9.75 -34.03 11.66
CA GLN A 276 -10.35 -32.70 11.84
C GLN A 276 -9.26 -31.64 12.05
N ASP A 277 -8.42 -31.48 11.03
CA ASP A 277 -7.18 -30.70 11.06
C ASP A 277 -7.31 -29.27 10.47
N THR A 278 -8.53 -28.78 10.31
CA THR A 278 -8.83 -27.36 10.02
C THR A 278 -9.95 -26.87 10.94
N LEU A 279 -10.05 -25.56 11.18
CA LEU A 279 -11.17 -24.99 11.96
C LEU A 279 -12.53 -25.40 11.36
N TYR A 280 -12.62 -25.41 10.03
CA TYR A 280 -13.81 -25.91 9.33
C TYR A 280 -14.09 -27.37 9.71
N LYS A 281 -13.10 -28.27 9.62
CA LYS A 281 -13.32 -29.70 9.87
C LYS A 281 -13.62 -29.99 11.35
N MET A 282 -13.04 -29.22 12.27
CA MET A 282 -13.37 -29.27 13.70
C MET A 282 -14.83 -28.89 13.96
N ARG A 283 -15.38 -27.94 13.19
CA ARG A 283 -16.79 -27.54 13.31
C ARG A 283 -17.73 -28.51 12.61
N TRP A 284 -17.42 -28.92 11.38
CA TRP A 284 -18.38 -29.55 10.48
C TRP A 284 -18.22 -31.07 10.36
N ASN A 285 -17.05 -31.61 10.73
CA ASN A 285 -16.69 -33.02 10.61
C ASN A 285 -17.14 -33.65 9.28
N PRO A 286 -16.58 -33.23 8.14
CA PRO A 286 -17.05 -33.67 6.82
C PRO A 286 -16.97 -35.20 6.60
N SER A 287 -16.07 -35.89 7.31
CA SER A 287 -15.98 -37.36 7.32
C SER A 287 -17.22 -38.03 7.95
N SER A 288 -17.86 -37.36 8.92
CA SER A 288 -19.10 -37.82 9.57
C SER A 288 -19.94 -36.64 10.06
N PRO A 289 -20.65 -35.94 9.14
CA PRO A 289 -21.32 -34.68 9.45
C PRO A 289 -22.34 -34.81 10.59
N GLY A 290 -22.41 -33.79 11.45
CA GLY A 290 -23.29 -33.75 12.63
C GLY A 290 -22.70 -34.42 13.88
N THR A 291 -21.57 -35.12 13.78
CA THR A 291 -20.95 -35.82 14.92
C THR A 291 -19.66 -35.14 15.37
N TYR A 292 -19.34 -35.24 16.66
CA TYR A 292 -18.06 -34.82 17.26
C TYR A 292 -17.61 -33.42 16.80
N GLN A 293 -18.47 -32.43 17.06
CA GLN A 293 -18.29 -31.05 16.61
C GLN A 293 -17.72 -30.20 17.74
N TYR A 294 -16.76 -29.34 17.43
CA TYR A 294 -16.16 -28.45 18.44
C TYR A 294 -17.17 -27.46 19.02
N ALA A 295 -18.12 -26.99 18.21
CA ALA A 295 -19.11 -26.01 18.62
C ALA A 295 -20.47 -26.27 17.95
N THR A 296 -21.54 -25.79 18.59
CA THR A 296 -22.90 -25.80 18.02
C THR A 296 -23.15 -24.59 17.11
N ASP A 297 -22.42 -23.49 17.31
CA ASP A 297 -22.50 -22.26 16.51
C ASP A 297 -22.02 -22.47 15.07
N ILE A 298 -22.89 -22.24 14.09
CA ILE A 298 -22.57 -22.39 12.65
C ILE A 298 -21.44 -21.46 12.19
N GLY A 299 -21.27 -20.31 12.83
CA GLY A 299 -20.23 -19.33 12.50
C GLY A 299 -18.92 -19.54 13.24
N TRP A 300 -18.81 -20.56 14.11
CA TRP A 300 -17.69 -20.69 15.04
C TRP A 300 -16.33 -20.68 14.34
N ALA A 301 -16.17 -21.45 13.26
CA ALA A 301 -14.91 -21.58 12.55
C ALA A 301 -14.43 -20.23 12.01
N VAL A 302 -15.32 -19.51 11.32
CA VAL A 302 -15.06 -18.16 10.78
C VAL A 302 -14.77 -17.15 11.89
N LYS A 303 -15.47 -17.21 13.02
CA LYS A 303 -15.21 -16.28 14.14
C LYS A 303 -13.81 -16.42 14.72
N GLN A 304 -13.16 -17.58 14.58
CA GLN A 304 -11.78 -17.77 15.04
C GLN A 304 -10.75 -17.18 14.08
N THR A 305 -11.10 -16.95 12.80
CA THR A 305 -10.12 -16.65 11.76
C THR A 305 -9.56 -15.24 11.84
N GLY A 306 -10.36 -14.25 12.24
CA GLY A 306 -9.93 -12.84 12.24
C GLY A 306 -8.68 -12.59 13.08
N ARG A 307 -8.56 -13.27 14.23
CA ARG A 307 -7.36 -13.19 15.09
C ARG A 307 -6.16 -13.89 14.43
N MET A 308 -6.36 -15.08 13.85
CA MET A 308 -5.29 -15.78 13.12
C MET A 308 -4.76 -14.93 11.96
N ALA A 309 -5.65 -14.40 11.12
CA ALA A 309 -5.28 -13.54 10.00
C ALA A 309 -4.52 -12.29 10.47
N SER A 310 -4.97 -11.68 11.57
CA SER A 310 -4.27 -10.54 12.19
C SER A 310 -2.88 -10.90 12.67
N LEU A 311 -2.66 -12.11 13.20
CA LEU A 311 -1.35 -12.57 13.64
C LEU A 311 -0.41 -12.85 12.46
N TYR A 312 -0.92 -13.46 11.38
CA TYR A 312 -0.14 -13.67 10.16
C TYR A 312 0.30 -12.34 9.52
N ASN A 313 -0.55 -11.30 9.58
CA ASN A 313 -0.21 -9.95 9.09
C ASN A 313 0.92 -9.26 9.87
N LEU A 314 1.34 -9.79 11.02
CA LEU A 314 2.43 -9.23 11.83
C LEU A 314 3.79 -9.83 11.49
N VAL A 315 3.86 -10.89 10.67
CA VAL A 315 5.09 -11.64 10.40
C VAL A 315 5.32 -11.77 8.89
N ASP A 316 6.58 -11.83 8.45
CA ASP A 316 6.92 -11.74 7.02
C ASP A 316 7.24 -13.09 6.37
N ASN A 317 7.63 -14.11 7.14
CA ASN A 317 8.07 -15.41 6.62
C ASN A 317 7.22 -16.55 7.19
N TYR A 318 6.33 -17.08 6.38
CA TYR A 318 5.49 -18.24 6.72
C TYR A 318 4.97 -18.95 5.46
N THR A 319 4.41 -20.13 5.65
CA THR A 319 3.69 -20.89 4.62
C THR A 319 2.24 -21.06 5.04
N LEU A 320 1.30 -20.83 4.12
CA LEU A 320 -0.11 -21.14 4.32
C LEU A 320 -0.45 -22.40 3.52
N ARG A 321 -1.03 -23.39 4.20
CA ARG A 321 -1.51 -24.61 3.56
C ARG A 321 -3.01 -24.71 3.79
N TYR A 322 -3.77 -24.55 2.73
CA TYR A 322 -5.23 -24.63 2.75
C TYR A 322 -5.68 -26.02 2.30
N ASP A 323 -6.65 -26.58 3.03
CA ASP A 323 -7.33 -27.82 2.68
C ASP A 323 -8.85 -27.57 2.66
N ILE A 324 -9.38 -27.51 1.45
CA ILE A 324 -10.75 -27.11 1.15
C ILE A 324 -11.60 -28.38 1.03
N PRO A 325 -12.53 -28.63 1.97
CA PRO A 325 -13.39 -29.79 1.91
C PRO A 325 -14.48 -29.60 0.86
N ARG A 326 -14.77 -30.64 0.07
CA ARG A 326 -15.85 -30.65 -0.92
C ARG A 326 -16.73 -31.89 -0.75
N TYR A 327 -18.03 -31.67 -0.55
CA TYR A 327 -19.01 -32.75 -0.57
C TYR A 327 -19.41 -33.12 -1.99
N LYS A 328 -19.92 -34.35 -2.18
CA LYS A 328 -20.54 -34.76 -3.43
C LYS A 328 -21.77 -33.88 -3.71
N ASN A 329 -21.94 -33.47 -4.98
CA ASN A 329 -23.04 -32.60 -5.43
C ASN A 329 -23.17 -31.27 -4.65
N GLN A 330 -22.06 -30.75 -4.11
CA GLN A 330 -22.04 -29.46 -3.43
C GLN A 330 -22.42 -28.31 -4.39
N PRO A 331 -23.30 -27.37 -3.98
CA PRO A 331 -23.65 -26.21 -4.80
C PRO A 331 -22.46 -25.28 -5.04
N GLY A 332 -22.35 -24.74 -6.26
CA GLY A 332 -21.26 -23.88 -6.69
C GLY A 332 -20.01 -24.65 -7.12
N SER A 333 -19.14 -24.00 -7.88
CA SER A 333 -17.84 -24.57 -8.26
C SER A 333 -16.77 -24.09 -7.30
N LEU A 334 -15.95 -25.01 -6.79
CA LEU A 334 -14.69 -24.60 -6.20
C LEU A 334 -13.84 -23.95 -7.30
N PRO A 335 -13.04 -22.93 -6.97
CA PRO A 335 -12.10 -22.36 -7.92
C PRO A 335 -11.06 -23.41 -8.29
N GLU A 336 -10.70 -23.52 -9.57
CA GLU A 336 -9.61 -24.42 -10.00
C GLU A 336 -8.25 -23.84 -9.57
N PHE A 337 -7.89 -24.08 -8.30
CA PHE A 337 -6.64 -23.62 -7.71
C PHE A 337 -5.42 -24.49 -8.02
N SER A 338 -5.62 -25.66 -8.64
CA SER A 338 -4.58 -26.68 -8.77
C SER A 338 -3.43 -26.31 -9.71
N LYS A 339 -3.52 -25.19 -10.44
CA LYS A 339 -2.50 -24.73 -11.39
C LYS A 339 -2.52 -23.21 -11.59
N VAL A 340 -2.13 -22.46 -10.56
CA VAL A 340 -1.89 -21.02 -10.70
C VAL A 340 -0.38 -20.77 -10.67
N GLU A 341 0.18 -20.42 -11.82
CA GLU A 341 1.55 -19.94 -11.92
C GLU A 341 1.67 -18.61 -11.18
N GLN A 342 2.63 -18.51 -10.26
CA GLN A 342 2.88 -17.29 -9.50
C GLN A 342 3.95 -16.45 -10.19
N PHE A 343 3.73 -15.14 -10.25
CA PHE A 343 4.67 -14.18 -10.80
C PHE A 343 5.35 -13.39 -9.69
N PRO A 344 6.59 -12.93 -9.89
CA PRO A 344 7.29 -12.11 -8.91
C PRO A 344 6.67 -10.72 -8.80
N ASP A 345 6.96 -10.04 -7.69
CA ASP A 345 6.56 -8.64 -7.50
C ASP A 345 7.09 -7.73 -8.60
N GLY A 346 6.27 -6.75 -9.00
CA GLY A 346 6.59 -5.78 -10.03
C GLY A 346 6.21 -6.19 -11.45
N VAL A 347 5.53 -7.33 -11.64
CA VAL A 347 4.86 -7.62 -12.93
C VAL A 347 3.58 -6.78 -13.03
N GLU A 348 3.45 -6.07 -14.14
CA GLU A 348 2.41 -5.08 -14.38
C GLU A 348 1.56 -5.45 -15.59
N GLY A 349 0.29 -5.04 -15.56
CA GLY A 349 -0.60 -5.14 -16.70
C GLY A 349 -1.60 -3.99 -16.75
N TYR A 350 -2.25 -3.84 -17.90
CA TYR A 350 -3.24 -2.79 -18.15
C TYR A 350 -4.51 -3.38 -18.73
N THR A 351 -5.67 -2.96 -18.21
CA THR A 351 -6.94 -3.34 -18.82
C THR A 351 -7.05 -2.76 -20.23
N THR A 352 -7.50 -3.55 -21.20
CA THR A 352 -7.65 -3.14 -22.61
C THR A 352 -9.06 -2.63 -22.93
N THR A 353 -9.99 -2.82 -21.99
CA THR A 353 -11.39 -2.35 -22.04
C THR A 353 -11.95 -2.24 -20.63
N SER A 354 -13.22 -1.87 -20.50
CA SER A 354 -13.95 -1.98 -19.24
C SER A 354 -14.18 -3.45 -18.90
N VAL A 355 -13.68 -3.91 -17.75
CA VAL A 355 -13.70 -5.32 -17.35
C VAL A 355 -14.04 -5.48 -15.88
N ASN A 356 -14.74 -6.55 -15.54
CA ASN A 356 -15.08 -6.86 -14.15
C ASN A 356 -13.89 -7.51 -13.45
N LEU A 357 -13.50 -6.96 -12.31
CA LEU A 357 -12.68 -7.65 -11.32
C LEU A 357 -13.56 -8.62 -10.56
N ARG A 358 -13.15 -9.89 -10.47
CA ARG A 358 -13.98 -10.96 -9.91
C ARG A 358 -13.31 -11.65 -8.73
N SER A 359 -14.09 -12.11 -7.76
CA SER A 359 -13.58 -12.91 -6.64
C SER A 359 -13.16 -14.32 -7.08
N GLN A 360 -13.62 -14.76 -8.25
CA GLN A 360 -13.30 -16.06 -8.84
C GLN A 360 -13.01 -15.94 -10.34
N PRO A 361 -12.17 -16.83 -10.92
CA PRO A 361 -11.83 -16.83 -12.35
C PRO A 361 -12.96 -17.42 -13.23
N VAL A 362 -14.19 -16.93 -13.06
CA VAL A 362 -15.38 -17.40 -13.78
C VAL A 362 -16.32 -16.25 -14.10
N VAL A 363 -17.10 -16.36 -15.17
CA VAL A 363 -18.07 -15.33 -15.59
C VAL A 363 -19.43 -15.57 -14.92
N ALA A 364 -19.54 -15.36 -13.61
CA ALA A 364 -20.79 -15.46 -12.85
C ALA A 364 -21.14 -14.15 -12.13
N ASP A 365 -22.41 -13.74 -12.10
CA ASP A 365 -22.80 -12.40 -11.61
C ASP A 365 -22.48 -12.15 -10.12
N ASN A 366 -22.61 -13.18 -9.28
CA ASN A 366 -22.28 -13.13 -7.86
C ASN A 366 -20.77 -13.04 -7.56
N THR A 367 -19.90 -13.14 -8.57
CA THR A 367 -18.44 -13.05 -8.40
C THR A 367 -17.90 -11.65 -8.68
N ARG A 368 -18.71 -10.69 -9.14
CA ARG A 368 -18.22 -9.35 -9.46
C ARG A 368 -17.89 -8.57 -8.18
N ILE A 369 -16.62 -8.20 -8.01
CA ILE A 369 -16.16 -7.30 -6.95
C ILE A 369 -16.38 -5.86 -7.38
N SER A 370 -15.86 -5.50 -8.55
CA SER A 370 -15.94 -4.15 -9.11
C SER A 370 -15.77 -4.18 -10.63
N THR A 371 -15.95 -3.03 -11.28
CA THR A 371 -15.66 -2.85 -12.70
C THR A 371 -14.52 -1.87 -12.85
N LEU A 372 -13.46 -2.28 -13.55
CA LEU A 372 -12.32 -1.45 -13.89
C LEU A 372 -12.53 -0.87 -15.28
N ASN A 373 -12.32 0.43 -15.41
CA ASN A 373 -12.38 1.09 -16.71
C ASN A 373 -11.22 0.63 -17.62
N ASN A 374 -11.28 1.02 -18.90
CA ASN A 374 -10.17 0.83 -19.82
C ASN A 374 -8.90 1.54 -19.31
N ASN A 375 -7.74 0.95 -19.59
CA ASN A 375 -6.42 1.51 -19.36
C ASN A 375 -6.02 1.65 -17.88
N ILE A 376 -6.61 0.85 -17.00
CA ILE A 376 -6.29 0.80 -15.58
C ILE A 376 -5.09 -0.12 -15.37
N LYS A 377 -4.06 0.40 -14.69
CA LYS A 377 -2.88 -0.37 -14.26
C LYS A 377 -3.25 -1.31 -13.13
N VAL A 378 -2.77 -2.55 -13.21
CA VAL A 378 -2.91 -3.57 -12.16
C VAL A 378 -1.58 -4.26 -11.90
N ALA A 379 -1.34 -4.69 -10.66
CA ALA A 379 -0.25 -5.61 -10.34
C ALA A 379 -0.69 -7.03 -10.69
N VAL A 380 0.13 -7.79 -11.41
CA VAL A 380 -0.21 -9.14 -11.89
C VAL A 380 0.51 -10.15 -11.02
N LEU A 381 -0.25 -10.90 -10.22
CA LEU A 381 0.26 -11.80 -9.19
C LEU A 381 0.49 -13.21 -9.73
N GLY A 382 -0.25 -13.59 -10.77
CA GLY A 382 -0.16 -14.93 -11.34
C GLY A 382 -1.22 -15.19 -12.39
N LYS A 383 -1.20 -16.39 -12.95
CA LYS A 383 -2.11 -16.82 -14.02
C LYS A 383 -2.51 -18.28 -13.84
N ASN A 384 -3.74 -18.63 -14.16
CA ASN A 384 -4.17 -20.03 -14.27
C ASN A 384 -4.13 -20.56 -15.72
N ASP A 385 -4.27 -21.87 -15.88
CA ASP A 385 -4.31 -22.55 -17.19
C ASP A 385 -5.44 -22.02 -18.11
N ASN A 386 -6.53 -21.51 -17.54
CA ASN A 386 -7.72 -21.04 -18.27
C ASN A 386 -7.62 -19.56 -18.68
N ASN A 387 -6.42 -19.01 -18.77
CA ASN A 387 -6.15 -17.62 -19.15
C ASN A 387 -6.75 -16.55 -18.22
N TRP A 388 -6.97 -16.85 -16.94
CA TRP A 388 -7.33 -15.83 -15.95
C TRP A 388 -6.09 -15.38 -15.17
N TYR A 389 -5.97 -14.07 -14.99
CA TYR A 389 -4.91 -13.46 -14.20
C TYR A 389 -5.43 -13.05 -12.84
N ASN A 390 -4.70 -13.43 -11.80
CA ASN A 390 -4.88 -12.91 -10.46
C ASN A 390 -4.15 -11.56 -10.39
N VAL A 391 -4.87 -10.51 -10.02
CA VAL A 391 -4.37 -9.14 -10.03
C VAL A 391 -4.72 -8.43 -8.73
N SER A 392 -3.90 -7.44 -8.37
CA SER A 392 -4.16 -6.50 -7.28
C SER A 392 -4.30 -5.09 -7.81
N VAL A 393 -5.37 -4.41 -7.41
CA VAL A 393 -5.68 -3.03 -7.81
C VAL A 393 -6.48 -2.33 -6.70
N ASN A 394 -6.08 -1.11 -6.32
CA ASN A 394 -6.73 -0.32 -5.27
C ASN A 394 -6.90 -1.05 -3.92
N GLY A 395 -5.95 -1.92 -3.56
CA GLY A 395 -5.99 -2.72 -2.33
C GLY A 395 -6.97 -3.90 -2.37
N GLN A 396 -7.55 -4.21 -3.53
CA GLN A 396 -8.40 -5.38 -3.76
C GLN A 396 -7.68 -6.37 -4.66
N THR A 397 -7.74 -7.64 -4.31
CA THR A 397 -7.22 -8.75 -5.11
C THR A 397 -8.38 -9.52 -5.75
N GLY A 398 -8.24 -9.86 -7.03
CA GLY A 398 -9.25 -10.62 -7.76
C GLY A 398 -8.76 -11.06 -9.14
N TRP A 399 -9.68 -11.60 -9.94
CA TRP A 399 -9.41 -12.22 -11.21
C TRP A 399 -9.95 -11.39 -12.38
N ILE A 400 -9.14 -11.26 -13.42
CA ILE A 400 -9.50 -10.65 -14.70
C ILE A 400 -9.21 -11.67 -15.81
N SER A 401 -10.10 -11.78 -16.80
CA SER A 401 -9.82 -12.60 -17.98
C SER A 401 -8.64 -12.00 -18.74
N GLY A 402 -7.67 -12.82 -19.11
CA GLY A 402 -6.49 -12.45 -19.88
C GLY A 402 -6.81 -11.86 -21.25
N ASP A 403 -8.01 -12.10 -21.78
CA ASP A 403 -8.46 -11.49 -23.03
C ASP A 403 -8.62 -9.96 -22.92
N TYR A 404 -8.71 -9.44 -21.70
CA TYR A 404 -8.91 -8.02 -21.39
C TYR A 404 -7.76 -7.39 -20.61
N LEU A 405 -6.61 -8.07 -20.54
CA LEU A 405 -5.44 -7.64 -19.79
C LEU A 405 -4.18 -7.74 -20.63
N ASP A 406 -3.50 -6.62 -20.82
CA ASP A 406 -2.20 -6.53 -21.49
C ASP A 406 -1.08 -6.55 -20.44
N VAL A 407 -0.35 -7.66 -20.32
CA VAL A 407 0.79 -7.83 -19.39
C VAL A 407 2.07 -7.35 -20.06
N VAL A 408 2.80 -6.44 -19.42
CA VAL A 408 3.78 -5.60 -20.14
C VAL A 408 5.26 -5.91 -19.85
N ASN A 409 5.57 -6.69 -18.82
CA ASN A 409 6.96 -6.90 -18.38
C ASN A 409 7.27 -8.27 -17.77
N LEU A 410 6.63 -9.34 -18.25
CA LEU A 410 6.88 -10.68 -17.74
C LEU A 410 7.99 -11.38 -18.56
N LEU A 411 9.08 -11.77 -17.89
CA LEU A 411 10.13 -12.59 -18.47
C LEU A 411 10.31 -13.91 -17.72
N GLN A 412 11.00 -14.87 -18.33
CA GLN A 412 11.35 -16.15 -17.70
C GLN A 412 12.80 -16.54 -18.03
N VAL A 413 13.53 -17.01 -17.02
CA VAL A 413 14.89 -17.52 -17.19
C VAL A 413 14.87 -18.82 -18.00
N SER A 414 15.72 -18.91 -19.00
CA SER A 414 15.88 -20.06 -19.90
C SER A 414 17.36 -20.40 -20.06
N THR A 415 17.93 -21.11 -19.10
CA THR A 415 19.32 -21.63 -19.13
C THR A 415 19.33 -23.14 -19.26
N THR A 416 20.48 -23.74 -19.61
CA THR A 416 20.60 -25.18 -19.84
C THR A 416 20.90 -26.00 -18.58
N SER A 417 21.44 -25.40 -17.50
CA SER A 417 21.70 -26.12 -16.22
C SER A 417 22.13 -25.27 -15.02
N SER A 418 22.38 -23.95 -15.16
CA SER A 418 22.90 -23.10 -14.09
C SER A 418 22.00 -21.90 -13.77
N ASN A 419 22.10 -21.37 -12.53
CA ASN A 419 21.47 -20.09 -12.18
C ASN A 419 22.00 -18.96 -13.07
N LEU A 420 21.12 -18.02 -13.42
CA LEU A 420 21.45 -16.82 -14.17
C LEU A 420 21.93 -15.72 -13.23
N ASN A 421 23.13 -15.20 -13.46
CA ASN A 421 23.66 -14.07 -12.69
C ASN A 421 22.95 -12.76 -13.04
N VAL A 422 22.59 -12.00 -12.01
CA VAL A 422 22.08 -10.63 -12.12
C VAL A 422 23.25 -9.67 -11.95
N ARG A 423 23.45 -8.77 -12.91
CA ARG A 423 24.56 -7.82 -12.96
C ARG A 423 24.14 -6.42 -12.51
N SER A 424 25.08 -5.66 -11.93
CA SER A 424 24.84 -4.27 -11.52
C SER A 424 24.71 -3.30 -12.69
N GLN A 425 25.27 -3.63 -13.85
CA GLN A 425 25.20 -2.84 -15.08
C GLN A 425 24.99 -3.75 -16.31
N ALA A 426 24.60 -3.16 -17.43
CA ALA A 426 24.37 -3.83 -18.71
C ALA A 426 25.68 -4.28 -19.42
N ASN A 427 26.55 -5.01 -18.72
CA ASN A 427 27.77 -5.59 -19.27
C ASN A 427 28.25 -6.77 -18.42
N SER A 428 29.05 -7.65 -19.03
CA SER A 428 29.52 -8.91 -18.44
C SER A 428 30.64 -8.73 -17.41
N SER A 429 31.36 -7.60 -17.43
CA SER A 429 32.46 -7.30 -16.51
C SER A 429 32.00 -6.67 -15.19
N SER A 430 30.75 -6.21 -15.10
CA SER A 430 30.20 -5.61 -13.90
C SER A 430 29.94 -6.62 -12.77
N SER A 431 29.88 -6.11 -11.53
CA SER A 431 29.66 -6.92 -10.34
C SER A 431 28.32 -7.68 -10.40
N THR A 432 28.34 -8.95 -9.98
CA THR A 432 27.14 -9.73 -9.76
C THR A 432 26.47 -9.24 -8.47
N ILE A 433 25.18 -8.90 -8.54
CA ILE A 433 24.38 -8.44 -7.40
C ILE A 433 23.38 -9.48 -6.91
N GLY A 434 23.28 -10.62 -7.61
CA GLY A 434 22.41 -11.73 -7.26
C GLY A 434 22.42 -12.82 -8.33
N SER A 435 21.59 -13.84 -8.14
CA SER A 435 21.36 -14.87 -9.15
C SER A 435 19.90 -15.32 -9.11
N VAL A 436 19.42 -15.86 -10.23
CA VAL A 436 18.04 -16.34 -10.40
C VAL A 436 18.06 -17.77 -10.90
N ALA A 437 17.21 -18.63 -10.36
CA ALA A 437 17.11 -20.02 -10.78
C ALA A 437 16.59 -20.15 -12.23
N ASN A 438 16.93 -21.25 -12.88
CA ASN A 438 16.36 -21.59 -14.19
C ASN A 438 14.83 -21.73 -14.10
N HIS A 439 14.10 -21.36 -15.16
CA HIS A 439 12.64 -21.29 -15.24
C HIS A 439 11.94 -20.28 -14.31
N ALA A 440 12.68 -19.55 -13.48
CA ALA A 440 12.09 -18.52 -12.64
C ALA A 440 11.52 -17.36 -13.49
N TYR A 441 10.35 -16.87 -13.11
CA TYR A 441 9.78 -15.65 -13.67
C TYR A 441 10.49 -14.40 -13.13
N LEU A 442 10.54 -13.35 -13.95
CA LEU A 442 11.18 -12.08 -13.67
C LEU A 442 10.26 -10.92 -14.06
N ALA A 443 10.26 -9.87 -13.26
CA ALA A 443 9.67 -8.58 -13.61
C ALA A 443 10.70 -7.71 -14.33
N GLY A 444 10.43 -7.37 -15.59
CA GLY A 444 11.24 -6.45 -16.37
C GLY A 444 11.14 -5.02 -15.83
N GLY A 445 12.26 -4.31 -15.79
CA GLY A 445 12.25 -2.87 -15.58
C GLY A 445 11.54 -2.19 -16.75
N LEU A 446 10.64 -1.26 -16.47
CA LEU A 446 9.80 -0.63 -17.48
C LEU A 446 10.22 0.81 -17.79
N ASN A 447 10.16 1.17 -19.07
CA ASN A 447 10.10 2.55 -19.56
C ASN A 447 8.78 2.69 -20.33
N GLY A 448 7.81 3.38 -19.73
CA GLY A 448 6.42 3.30 -20.16
C GLY A 448 5.87 1.88 -19.98
N ARG A 449 5.45 1.24 -21.08
CA ARG A 449 4.95 -0.15 -21.12
C ARG A 449 5.92 -1.13 -21.76
N SER A 450 7.15 -0.71 -21.97
CA SER A 450 8.17 -1.54 -22.63
C SER A 450 9.29 -1.85 -21.67
N ILE A 451 9.73 -3.10 -21.69
CA ILE A 451 10.89 -3.61 -20.96
C ILE A 451 12.12 -2.84 -21.43
N ILE A 452 12.86 -2.29 -20.48
CA ILE A 452 14.12 -1.61 -20.70
C ILE A 452 15.14 -2.64 -21.18
N LYS A 453 15.64 -2.44 -22.39
CA LYS A 453 16.77 -3.17 -22.97
C LYS A 453 17.96 -2.22 -23.09
N ASN A 454 19.20 -2.67 -22.96
CA ASN A 454 20.39 -1.89 -23.29
C ASN A 454 21.38 -2.80 -24.01
N GLY A 455 21.41 -2.73 -25.34
CA GLY A 455 22.10 -3.72 -26.15
C GLY A 455 21.61 -5.13 -25.84
N SER A 456 22.50 -6.07 -25.54
CA SER A 456 22.15 -7.46 -25.22
C SER A 456 21.72 -7.71 -23.76
N TRP A 457 21.18 -6.70 -23.09
CA TRP A 457 20.77 -6.81 -21.67
C TRP A 457 19.35 -6.31 -21.43
N TYR A 458 18.55 -7.06 -20.68
CA TYR A 458 17.28 -6.58 -20.12
C TYR A 458 17.49 -6.09 -18.69
N GLN A 459 16.90 -4.95 -18.35
CA GLN A 459 16.78 -4.53 -16.97
C GLN A 459 15.65 -5.32 -16.30
N ILE A 460 15.87 -5.74 -15.06
CA ILE A 460 14.88 -6.40 -14.21
C ILE A 460 14.83 -5.70 -12.85
N ASN A 461 13.71 -5.84 -12.16
CA ASN A 461 13.64 -5.56 -10.74
C ASN A 461 14.12 -6.80 -9.97
N HIS A 462 15.22 -6.66 -9.22
CA HIS A 462 15.75 -7.71 -8.36
C HIS A 462 15.85 -7.20 -6.93
N ASN A 463 15.00 -7.71 -6.04
CA ASN A 463 14.94 -7.32 -4.63
C ASN A 463 14.79 -5.80 -4.41
N GLY A 464 13.95 -5.15 -5.21
CA GLY A 464 13.69 -3.71 -5.12
C GLY A 464 14.79 -2.81 -5.70
N ARG A 465 15.76 -3.39 -6.42
CA ARG A 465 16.82 -2.66 -7.12
C ARG A 465 16.85 -3.04 -8.59
N ALA A 466 17.27 -2.10 -9.43
CA ALA A 466 17.53 -2.39 -10.84
C ALA A 466 18.73 -3.33 -10.99
N GLY A 467 18.55 -4.43 -11.71
CA GLY A 467 19.59 -5.36 -12.11
C GLY A 467 19.52 -5.68 -13.60
N TRP A 468 20.55 -6.30 -14.14
CA TRP A 468 20.65 -6.60 -15.57
C TRP A 468 20.89 -8.08 -15.82
N VAL A 469 20.17 -8.63 -16.79
CA VAL A 469 20.28 -10.02 -17.24
C VAL A 469 20.49 -10.05 -18.75
N HIS A 470 21.31 -10.98 -19.23
CA HIS A 470 21.62 -11.07 -20.66
C HIS A 470 20.45 -11.69 -21.42
N VAL A 471 20.15 -11.16 -22.61
CA VAL A 471 18.98 -11.57 -23.42
C VAL A 471 18.99 -13.05 -23.80
N ASP A 472 20.18 -13.64 -24.04
CA ASP A 472 20.30 -15.05 -24.44
C ASP A 472 19.82 -16.06 -23.38
N PHE A 473 19.68 -15.63 -22.12
CA PHE A 473 19.30 -16.50 -21.00
C PHE A 473 17.89 -16.23 -20.49
N VAL A 474 17.13 -15.38 -21.19
CA VAL A 474 15.81 -14.92 -20.73
C VAL A 474 14.86 -14.84 -21.91
N LYS A 475 13.68 -15.44 -21.75
CA LYS A 475 12.57 -15.34 -22.70
C LYS A 475 11.59 -14.27 -22.24
N ILE A 476 11.15 -13.39 -23.13
CA ILE A 476 10.00 -12.52 -22.88
C ILE A 476 8.74 -13.38 -23.01
N ILE A 477 7.97 -13.44 -21.94
CA ILE A 477 6.68 -14.15 -21.89
C ILE A 477 5.56 -13.20 -22.30
N ALA A 478 5.61 -11.95 -21.82
CA ALA A 478 4.68 -10.89 -22.20
C ALA A 478 5.36 -9.52 -22.11
N GLY A 479 5.03 -8.62 -23.05
CA GLY A 479 5.60 -7.28 -23.15
C GLY A 479 6.41 -7.03 -24.42
N SER A 480 6.75 -5.77 -24.63
CA SER A 480 7.61 -5.28 -25.71
C SER A 480 8.91 -4.70 -25.14
N THR A 481 9.97 -4.56 -25.93
CA THR A 481 11.23 -3.98 -25.45
C THR A 481 11.47 -2.61 -26.06
N VAL A 482 12.09 -1.71 -25.28
CA VAL A 482 12.64 -0.44 -25.77
C VAL A 482 14.14 -0.41 -25.48
N ASP A 483 14.96 -0.13 -26.50
CA ASP A 483 16.41 -0.10 -26.36
C ASP A 483 16.88 1.25 -25.83
N ASN A 484 17.45 1.24 -24.64
CA ASN A 484 18.05 2.36 -23.95
C ASN A 484 19.46 2.72 -24.49
N SER A 485 20.04 1.96 -25.43
CA SER A 485 21.33 2.33 -26.03
C SER A 485 21.29 3.62 -26.87
N THR A 486 20.11 4.23 -27.02
CA THR A 486 19.91 5.53 -27.69
C THR A 486 19.08 6.53 -26.86
N THR A 487 18.97 6.36 -25.53
CA THR A 487 17.84 6.95 -24.77
C THR A 487 18.02 8.27 -24.03
N VAL A 488 16.96 9.06 -24.18
CA VAL A 488 16.47 10.05 -23.23
C VAL A 488 16.17 9.43 -21.86
N GLN A 489 16.74 9.99 -20.79
CA GLN A 489 16.56 9.50 -19.41
C GLN A 489 15.46 10.26 -18.67
N ARG A 490 14.37 9.62 -18.26
CA ARG A 490 13.33 10.27 -17.46
C ARG A 490 13.55 10.07 -15.94
N ILE A 491 13.44 11.15 -15.17
CA ILE A 491 13.40 11.13 -13.71
C ILE A 491 11.99 11.55 -13.28
N GLN A 492 11.21 10.60 -12.75
CA GLN A 492 9.81 10.80 -12.39
C GLN A 492 9.44 9.98 -11.16
N GLY A 493 8.52 10.51 -10.35
CA GLY A 493 7.73 9.74 -9.41
C GLY A 493 6.26 10.12 -9.52
N ASP A 494 5.39 9.39 -8.81
CA ASP A 494 3.93 9.60 -8.86
C ASP A 494 3.51 10.98 -8.33
N THR A 495 4.39 11.64 -7.57
CA THR A 495 4.19 13.00 -7.08
C THR A 495 5.47 13.82 -7.19
N ARG A 496 5.34 15.14 -7.25
CA ARG A 496 6.47 16.10 -7.22
C ARG A 496 7.46 15.84 -6.08
N TYR A 497 6.98 15.39 -4.92
CA TYR A 497 7.82 15.09 -3.75
C TYR A 497 8.67 13.83 -3.96
N ILE A 498 8.12 12.83 -4.66
CA ILE A 498 8.85 11.63 -5.07
C ILE A 498 9.85 11.99 -6.18
N THR A 499 9.43 12.75 -7.21
CA THR A 499 10.34 13.22 -8.27
C THR A 499 11.52 14.00 -7.69
N SER A 500 11.27 14.92 -6.75
CA SER A 500 12.31 15.68 -6.04
C SER A 500 13.29 14.77 -5.28
N SER A 501 12.78 13.73 -4.62
CA SER A 501 13.63 12.75 -3.91
C SER A 501 14.46 11.91 -4.88
N LEU A 502 13.91 11.51 -6.03
CA LEU A 502 14.64 10.79 -7.07
C LEU A 502 15.72 11.65 -7.74
N ILE A 503 15.44 12.94 -7.96
CA ILE A 503 16.45 13.91 -8.43
C ILE A 503 17.61 13.98 -7.42
N SER A 504 17.31 14.06 -6.13
CA SER A 504 18.32 14.04 -5.07
C SER A 504 19.17 12.76 -5.09
N GLN A 505 18.54 11.60 -5.30
CA GLN A 505 19.24 10.31 -5.41
C GLN A 505 20.19 10.24 -6.61
N ARG A 506 19.92 10.97 -7.69
CA ARG A 506 20.84 11.05 -8.86
C ARG A 506 22.09 11.86 -8.56
N GLY A 507 21.96 12.97 -7.82
CA GLY A 507 23.08 13.87 -7.56
C GLY A 507 23.89 13.60 -6.29
N TRP A 508 23.30 12.93 -5.30
CA TRP A 508 23.89 12.85 -3.96
C TRP A 508 23.73 11.46 -3.34
N ASN A 509 24.86 10.80 -3.05
CA ASN A 509 24.87 9.61 -2.19
C ASN A 509 24.65 9.98 -0.72
N GLN A 510 25.14 11.16 -0.32
CA GLN A 510 24.99 11.77 1.00
C GLN A 510 25.02 13.29 0.87
N SER A 511 24.44 14.00 1.82
CA SER A 511 24.55 15.47 1.93
C SER A 511 24.33 15.91 3.37
N ASP A 512 25.31 16.63 3.93
CA ASP A 512 25.21 17.16 5.30
C ASP A 512 24.16 18.28 5.41
N VAL A 513 23.96 19.04 4.33
CA VAL A 513 22.99 20.14 4.24
C VAL A 513 21.92 19.77 3.21
N VAL A 514 20.67 20.13 3.48
CA VAL A 514 19.57 20.07 2.50
C VAL A 514 18.81 21.39 2.52
N VAL A 515 18.57 21.96 1.34
CA VAL A 515 17.69 23.13 1.19
C VAL A 515 16.27 22.64 1.00
N LEU A 516 15.33 23.14 1.79
CA LEU A 516 13.93 22.72 1.77
C LEU A 516 13.02 23.89 1.37
N ALA A 517 12.30 23.72 0.27
CA ALA A 517 11.34 24.69 -0.23
C ALA A 517 9.90 24.15 -0.23
N ARG A 518 8.92 25.03 -0.43
CA ARG A 518 7.52 24.64 -0.61
C ARG A 518 7.27 24.14 -2.03
N GLY A 519 6.59 23.00 -2.17
CA GLY A 519 6.36 22.32 -3.45
C GLY A 519 5.14 22.79 -4.24
N ASP A 520 4.26 23.61 -3.67
CA ASP A 520 3.01 24.07 -4.30
C ASP A 520 2.94 25.59 -4.54
N ARG A 521 3.91 26.38 -4.03
CA ARG A 521 4.13 27.79 -4.40
C ARG A 521 5.61 28.10 -4.48
N PHE A 522 6.03 28.82 -5.53
CA PHE A 522 7.45 29.07 -5.83
C PHE A 522 8.05 30.31 -5.12
N SER A 523 7.24 31.14 -4.46
CA SER A 523 7.61 32.49 -4.00
C SER A 523 8.97 32.59 -3.31
N ASP A 524 9.20 31.80 -2.26
CA ASP A 524 10.46 31.81 -1.50
C ASP A 524 11.55 30.92 -2.11
N ALA A 525 11.23 30.16 -3.15
CA ALA A 525 12.10 29.11 -3.70
C ALA A 525 12.97 29.58 -4.87
N LEU A 526 12.57 30.65 -5.57
CA LEU A 526 13.22 31.10 -6.81
C LEU A 526 14.71 31.44 -6.64
N ALA A 527 15.12 31.91 -5.46
CA ALA A 527 16.51 32.23 -5.14
C ALA A 527 17.28 31.06 -4.48
N GLY A 528 16.63 29.91 -4.29
CA GLY A 528 17.15 28.79 -3.49
C GLY A 528 18.26 27.97 -4.16
N VAL A 529 18.36 27.98 -5.49
CA VAL A 529 19.31 27.13 -6.22
C VAL A 529 20.77 27.57 -6.01
N PRO A 530 21.14 28.86 -6.10
CA PRO A 530 22.50 29.30 -5.74
C PRO A 530 22.86 28.97 -4.28
N LEU A 531 21.88 28.99 -3.38
CA LEU A 531 22.09 28.61 -1.98
C LEU A 531 22.37 27.10 -1.86
N ALA A 532 21.60 26.26 -2.55
CA ALA A 532 21.84 24.83 -2.60
C ALA A 532 23.23 24.52 -3.19
N ALA A 533 23.63 25.25 -4.25
CA ALA A 533 24.93 25.15 -4.89
C ALA A 533 26.09 25.48 -3.93
N LYS A 534 25.98 26.57 -3.16
CA LYS A 534 26.97 26.96 -2.13
C LYS A 534 27.29 25.82 -1.16
N TYR A 535 26.29 25.04 -0.79
CA TYR A 535 26.43 23.92 0.14
C TYR A 535 26.65 22.57 -0.55
N ASN A 536 26.73 22.52 -1.89
CA ASN A 536 26.69 21.29 -2.68
C ASN A 536 25.56 20.35 -2.21
N ALA A 537 24.39 20.92 -1.98
CA ALA A 537 23.24 20.29 -1.35
C ALA A 537 22.10 20.05 -2.35
N PRO A 538 21.27 19.00 -2.17
CA PRO A 538 20.02 18.90 -2.89
C PRO A 538 19.02 19.97 -2.43
N LEU A 539 18.18 20.42 -3.36
CA LEU A 539 16.99 21.22 -3.07
C LEU A 539 15.77 20.29 -3.09
N LEU A 540 15.29 19.94 -1.90
CA LEU A 540 14.07 19.16 -1.73
C LEU A 540 12.86 20.07 -1.59
N ILE A 541 11.69 19.53 -1.92
CA ILE A 541 10.41 20.21 -1.70
C ILE A 541 9.55 19.49 -0.67
N SER A 542 8.76 20.26 0.07
CA SER A 542 7.80 19.79 1.06
C SER A 542 6.43 20.44 0.85
N ARG A 543 5.39 19.82 1.41
CA ARG A 543 4.11 20.50 1.60
C ARG A 543 4.27 21.56 2.70
N SER A 544 3.39 22.56 2.66
CA SER A 544 3.37 23.61 3.67
C SER A 544 3.21 23.07 5.10
N ASN A 545 2.34 22.07 5.30
CA ASN A 545 1.95 21.65 6.65
C ASN A 545 2.52 20.30 7.11
N ARG A 546 3.24 19.57 6.25
CA ARG A 546 3.80 18.25 6.58
C ARG A 546 4.98 17.89 5.69
N LEU A 547 5.87 17.09 6.25
CA LEU A 547 6.94 16.42 5.54
C LEU A 547 6.46 15.03 5.14
N ASP A 548 6.53 14.69 3.85
CA ASP A 548 6.08 13.39 3.35
C ASP A 548 7.08 12.30 3.71
N ASP A 549 6.60 11.06 3.84
CA ASP A 549 7.46 9.94 4.23
C ASP A 549 8.58 9.68 3.22
N VAL A 550 8.34 9.95 1.93
CA VAL A 550 9.40 9.90 0.91
C VAL A 550 10.49 10.94 1.15
N THR A 551 10.12 12.18 1.53
CA THR A 551 11.09 13.24 1.85
C THR A 551 11.81 12.94 3.16
N LYS A 552 11.13 12.36 4.16
CA LYS A 552 11.75 11.89 5.42
C LYS A 552 12.78 10.79 5.14
N ALA A 553 12.41 9.81 4.33
CA ALA A 553 13.30 8.72 3.94
C ALA A 553 14.51 9.25 3.17
N GLU A 554 14.31 10.23 2.28
CA GLU A 554 15.39 10.83 1.51
C GLU A 554 16.35 11.64 2.40
N LEU A 555 15.85 12.45 3.33
CA LEU A 555 16.67 13.14 4.33
C LEU A 555 17.49 12.17 5.19
N SER A 556 16.89 11.04 5.56
CA SER A 556 17.56 9.98 6.32
C SER A 556 18.64 9.28 5.50
N ARG A 557 18.35 8.97 4.22
CA ARG A 557 19.31 8.37 3.27
C ARG A 557 20.51 9.28 3.04
N LEU A 558 20.27 10.58 2.89
CA LEU A 558 21.30 11.61 2.73
C LEU A 558 22.17 11.78 3.98
N LYS A 559 21.70 11.29 5.15
CA LYS A 559 22.29 11.54 6.47
C LYS A 559 22.38 13.04 6.79
N ALA A 560 21.33 13.78 6.44
CA ALA A 560 21.27 15.22 6.61
C ALA A 560 21.48 15.64 8.08
N LYS A 561 22.38 16.59 8.30
CA LYS A 561 22.67 17.17 9.63
C LYS A 561 22.04 18.54 9.79
N GLU A 562 21.95 19.29 8.69
CA GLU A 562 21.32 20.60 8.62
C GLU A 562 20.23 20.63 7.53
N VAL A 563 19.08 21.19 7.87
CA VAL A 563 18.04 21.54 6.90
C VAL A 563 17.80 23.05 6.93
N ILE A 564 17.96 23.69 5.75
CA ILE A 564 17.72 25.11 5.55
C ILE A 564 16.35 25.29 4.90
N ILE A 565 15.37 25.76 5.65
CA ILE A 565 14.00 26.02 5.19
C ILE A 565 13.93 27.40 4.56
N LEU A 566 13.35 27.50 3.35
CA LEU A 566 13.11 28.75 2.64
C LEU A 566 11.69 29.24 2.87
N GLY A 567 11.57 30.48 3.35
CA GLY A 567 10.29 31.14 3.64
C GLY A 567 9.82 30.96 5.08
N GLY A 568 8.82 31.74 5.46
CA GLY A 568 8.28 31.75 6.83
C GLY A 568 7.31 30.60 7.14
N PRO A 569 6.72 30.56 8.35
CA PRO A 569 5.75 29.55 8.76
C PRO A 569 4.57 29.37 7.79
N LEU A 570 4.11 30.44 7.13
CA LEU A 570 3.05 30.35 6.12
C LEU A 570 3.49 29.61 4.84
N ALA A 571 4.79 29.59 4.54
CA ALA A 571 5.35 28.78 3.47
C ALA A 571 5.50 27.33 3.93
N ILE A 572 6.26 27.13 5.01
CA ILE A 572 6.51 25.82 5.63
C ILE A 572 6.23 25.96 7.12
N ASN A 573 5.16 25.34 7.62
CA ASN A 573 4.72 25.43 9.01
C ASN A 573 5.75 24.86 9.99
N GLU A 574 5.61 25.26 11.25
CA GLU A 574 6.39 24.74 12.38
C GLU A 574 6.21 23.23 12.61
N SER A 575 5.11 22.62 12.11
CA SER A 575 4.93 21.17 12.13
C SER A 575 5.98 20.43 11.28
N VAL A 576 6.42 21.03 10.18
CA VAL A 576 7.51 20.48 9.34
C VAL A 576 8.83 20.60 10.08
N GLU A 577 9.11 21.75 10.71
CA GLU A 577 10.30 21.89 11.57
C GLU A 577 10.33 20.88 12.70
N SER A 578 9.19 20.70 13.37
CA SER A 578 9.04 19.73 14.47
C SER A 578 9.29 18.31 13.97
N SER A 579 8.80 17.98 12.77
CA SER A 579 9.07 16.70 12.11
C SER A 579 10.57 16.51 11.85
N LEU A 580 11.26 17.52 11.30
CA LEU A 580 12.71 17.48 11.06
C LEU A 580 13.50 17.26 12.36
N LYS A 581 13.16 17.99 13.44
CA LYS A 581 13.79 17.83 14.75
C LYS A 581 13.56 16.42 15.32
N SER A 582 12.35 15.88 15.17
CA SER A 582 12.02 14.52 15.63
C SER A 582 12.78 13.40 14.91
N MET A 583 13.28 13.67 13.69
CA MET A 583 14.14 12.75 12.93
C MET A 583 15.61 12.75 13.40
N GLY A 584 15.96 13.56 14.42
CA GLY A 584 17.34 13.71 14.88
C GLY A 584 18.19 14.66 14.04
N ILE A 585 17.57 15.52 13.21
CA ILE A 585 18.27 16.58 12.49
C ILE A 585 18.53 17.72 13.48
N ASN A 586 19.78 17.81 13.94
CA ASN A 586 20.15 18.68 15.05
C ASN A 586 20.20 20.17 14.69
N LYS A 587 20.23 20.52 13.40
CA LYS A 587 20.28 21.91 12.95
C LYS A 587 19.20 22.20 11.92
N VAL A 588 18.12 22.84 12.33
CA VAL A 588 17.05 23.31 11.43
C VAL A 588 17.11 24.82 11.41
N ARG A 589 17.47 25.42 10.26
CA ARG A 589 17.60 26.86 10.08
C ARG A 589 16.54 27.34 9.10
N ARG A 590 15.90 28.46 9.40
CA ARG A 590 14.93 29.10 8.51
C ARG A 590 15.52 30.40 7.95
N ILE A 591 15.39 30.61 6.65
CA ILE A 591 15.67 31.89 6.00
C ILE A 591 14.31 32.47 5.57
N GLU A 592 13.84 33.46 6.32
CA GLU A 592 12.52 34.06 6.12
C GLU A 592 12.60 35.59 6.13
N GLY A 593 11.95 36.21 5.15
CA GLY A 593 11.66 37.63 5.16
C GLY A 593 10.17 37.90 5.40
N ARG A 594 9.80 39.19 5.51
CA ARG A 594 8.39 39.61 5.62
C ARG A 594 7.58 39.27 4.36
N ASN A 595 8.25 39.15 3.23
CA ASN A 595 7.72 38.74 1.94
C ASN A 595 8.85 38.09 1.12
N MET A 596 8.53 37.59 -0.08
CA MET A 596 9.49 36.88 -0.91
C MET A 596 10.71 37.71 -1.35
N HIS A 597 10.58 39.03 -1.46
CA HIS A 597 11.71 39.92 -1.80
C HIS A 597 12.69 40.04 -0.63
N ASP A 598 12.17 40.17 0.59
CA ASP A 598 12.98 40.11 1.81
C ASP A 598 13.63 38.71 1.96
N THR A 599 12.91 37.62 1.70
CA THR A 599 13.46 36.26 1.72
C THR A 599 14.59 36.10 0.69
N ALA A 600 14.40 36.54 -0.55
CA ALA A 600 15.41 36.49 -1.60
C ALA A 600 16.65 37.34 -1.25
N ALA A 601 16.47 38.52 -0.66
CA ALA A 601 17.58 39.35 -0.18
C ALA A 601 18.40 38.65 0.94
N LEU A 602 17.74 37.92 1.84
CA LEU A 602 18.40 37.14 2.88
C LEU A 602 19.14 35.92 2.31
N ILE A 603 18.53 35.23 1.35
CA ILE A 603 19.19 34.14 0.62
C ILE A 603 20.42 34.69 -0.13
N ALA A 604 20.32 35.83 -0.80
CA ALA A 604 21.44 36.46 -1.51
C ALA A 604 22.63 36.79 -0.59
N ASN A 605 22.37 37.28 0.62
CA ASN A 605 23.41 37.48 1.64
C ASN A 605 24.07 36.17 2.07
N GLU A 606 23.31 35.08 2.12
CA GLU A 606 23.84 33.76 2.44
C GLU A 606 24.65 33.20 1.27
N VAL A 607 24.22 33.39 0.02
CA VAL A 607 24.97 32.95 -1.18
C VAL A 607 26.32 33.66 -1.27
N ALA A 608 26.34 34.97 -1.04
CA ALA A 608 27.52 35.82 -1.19
C ALA A 608 27.84 36.62 0.11
N PRO A 609 28.26 35.96 1.20
CA PRO A 609 28.45 36.61 2.50
C PRO A 609 29.55 37.68 2.51
N ASN A 610 30.49 37.59 1.56
CA ASN A 610 31.60 38.54 1.39
C ASN A 610 31.32 39.60 0.30
N GLY A 611 30.06 39.70 -0.15
CA GLY A 611 29.66 40.54 -1.27
C GLY A 611 29.73 39.83 -2.63
N SER A 612 29.10 40.44 -3.64
CA SER A 612 29.08 39.96 -5.01
C SER A 612 29.12 41.15 -5.97
N LYS A 613 30.01 41.12 -6.96
CA LYS A 613 30.08 42.13 -8.02
C LYS A 613 28.80 42.15 -8.88
N LYS A 614 28.19 40.97 -9.08
CA LYS A 614 27.03 40.76 -9.95
C LYS A 614 25.81 40.26 -9.15
N ALA A 615 24.62 40.62 -9.59
CA ALA A 615 23.38 39.95 -9.16
C ALA A 615 22.47 39.68 -10.36
N ILE A 616 21.74 38.58 -10.31
CA ILE A 616 20.71 38.23 -11.28
C ILE A 616 19.38 38.77 -10.78
N ILE A 617 18.63 39.43 -11.68
CA ILE A 617 17.36 40.08 -11.41
C ILE A 617 16.27 39.38 -12.21
N VAL A 618 15.24 38.91 -11.52
CA VAL A 618 14.09 38.21 -12.11
C VAL A 618 12.78 38.74 -11.51
N ASN A 619 11.69 38.62 -12.27
CA ASN A 619 10.38 39.07 -11.80
C ASN A 619 9.74 38.07 -10.80
N ASP A 620 9.00 38.59 -9.83
CA ASP A 620 8.37 37.83 -8.75
C ASP A 620 7.09 37.07 -9.16
N SER A 621 6.47 37.44 -10.28
CA SER A 621 5.17 36.91 -10.71
C SER A 621 5.25 35.61 -11.52
N ARG A 622 6.44 35.23 -12.01
CA ARG A 622 6.65 34.03 -12.84
C ARG A 622 7.97 33.34 -12.54
N PHE A 623 7.96 32.02 -12.57
CA PHE A 623 9.14 31.21 -12.22
C PHE A 623 10.07 30.91 -13.41
N HIS A 624 9.61 31.05 -14.65
CA HIS A 624 10.32 30.58 -15.85
C HIS A 624 11.69 31.21 -16.03
N ASP A 625 11.79 32.52 -15.82
CA ASP A 625 13.04 33.28 -15.98
C ASP A 625 14.04 32.92 -14.88
N ALA A 626 13.56 32.82 -13.64
CA ALA A 626 14.35 32.36 -12.50
C ALA A 626 14.86 30.93 -12.69
N LEU A 627 13.99 30.01 -13.12
CA LEU A 627 14.36 28.62 -13.37
C LEU A 627 15.38 28.48 -14.51
N SER A 628 15.23 29.28 -15.57
CA SER A 628 16.12 29.22 -16.75
C SER A 628 17.57 29.57 -16.40
N ILE A 629 17.78 30.55 -15.51
CA ILE A 629 19.11 31.03 -15.12
C ILE A 629 19.65 30.36 -13.85
N ALA A 630 18.81 29.57 -13.15
CA ALA A 630 19.14 29.04 -11.83
C ALA A 630 20.43 28.20 -11.80
N SER A 631 20.65 27.36 -12.82
CA SER A 631 21.84 26.51 -12.84
C SER A 631 23.12 27.34 -12.94
N TYR A 632 23.18 28.25 -13.91
CA TYR A 632 24.25 29.23 -14.10
C TYR A 632 24.49 30.10 -12.86
N ALA A 633 23.42 30.61 -12.24
CA ALA A 633 23.51 31.38 -11.00
C ALA A 633 24.20 30.59 -9.88
N GLY A 634 23.91 29.30 -9.77
CA GLY A 634 24.59 28.41 -8.83
C GLY A 634 26.04 28.09 -9.21
N ASN A 635 26.32 27.87 -10.50
CA ASN A 635 27.69 27.57 -10.99
C ASN A 635 28.65 28.73 -10.75
N GLU A 636 28.18 29.97 -10.93
CA GLU A 636 28.98 31.18 -10.78
C GLU A 636 28.87 31.80 -9.37
N ASN A 637 28.13 31.16 -8.46
CA ASN A 637 27.83 31.68 -7.11
C ASN A 637 27.25 33.11 -7.12
N ILE A 638 26.39 33.40 -8.10
CA ILE A 638 25.75 34.71 -8.27
C ILE A 638 24.37 34.69 -7.58
N PRO A 639 24.08 35.64 -6.67
CA PRO A 639 22.79 35.71 -6.02
C PRO A 639 21.67 36.12 -6.99
N ILE A 640 20.49 35.53 -6.80
CA ILE A 640 19.25 35.90 -7.49
C ILE A 640 18.44 36.82 -6.56
N LEU A 641 18.01 37.97 -7.08
CA LEU A 641 17.11 38.91 -6.42
C LEU A 641 15.82 39.10 -7.23
N LEU A 642 14.74 39.42 -6.53
CA LEU A 642 13.40 39.52 -7.11
C LEU A 642 12.99 40.98 -7.32
N THR A 643 12.22 41.23 -8.37
CA THR A 643 11.64 42.55 -8.68
C THR A 643 10.17 42.41 -9.08
N GLN A 644 9.45 43.52 -9.07
CA GLN A 644 8.11 43.61 -9.66
C GLN A 644 8.22 44.22 -11.07
N THR A 645 7.15 44.15 -11.86
CA THR A 645 7.18 44.62 -13.26
C THR A 645 7.60 46.08 -13.39
N ASP A 646 7.05 46.95 -12.54
CA ASP A 646 7.29 48.40 -12.62
C ASP A 646 8.05 48.98 -11.43
N SER A 647 8.61 48.13 -10.56
CA SER A 647 9.35 48.59 -9.40
C SER A 647 10.48 47.65 -8.98
N VAL A 648 11.54 48.23 -8.43
CA VAL A 648 12.58 47.50 -7.70
C VAL A 648 12.26 47.63 -6.21
N PRO A 649 11.82 46.55 -5.54
CA PRO A 649 11.46 46.59 -4.13
C PRO A 649 12.64 46.99 -3.23
N GLU A 650 12.32 47.60 -2.09
CA GLU A 650 13.31 48.14 -1.17
C GLU A 650 14.26 47.06 -0.62
N ALA A 651 13.76 45.84 -0.40
CA ALA A 651 14.59 44.69 -0.02
C ALA A 651 15.69 44.40 -1.06
N THR A 652 15.34 44.48 -2.35
CA THR A 652 16.26 44.26 -3.47
C THR A 652 17.30 45.37 -3.57
N LYS A 653 16.89 46.64 -3.43
CA LYS A 653 17.82 47.79 -3.38
C LYS A 653 18.83 47.66 -2.24
N ASN A 654 18.34 47.29 -1.05
CA ASN A 654 19.19 47.11 0.11
C ASN A 654 20.15 45.92 -0.05
N ALA A 655 19.71 44.82 -0.66
CA ALA A 655 20.60 43.69 -0.98
C ALA A 655 21.70 44.09 -1.97
N ILE A 656 21.36 44.80 -3.05
CA ILE A 656 22.32 45.32 -4.05
C ILE A 656 23.40 46.17 -3.36
N LYS A 657 22.98 47.10 -2.49
CA LYS A 657 23.91 47.96 -1.74
C LYS A 657 24.78 47.16 -0.76
N LYS A 658 24.17 46.27 0.03
CA LYS A 658 24.87 45.48 1.06
C LYS A 658 25.90 44.52 0.45
N LEU A 659 25.56 43.91 -0.69
CA LEU A 659 26.44 42.98 -1.39
C LEU A 659 27.51 43.69 -2.24
N GLY A 660 27.45 45.01 -2.41
CA GLY A 660 28.38 45.75 -3.26
C GLY A 660 28.20 45.44 -4.75
N VAL A 661 26.97 45.15 -5.18
CA VAL A 661 26.67 44.81 -6.58
C VAL A 661 26.83 46.04 -7.46
N THR A 662 27.68 45.93 -8.48
CA THR A 662 27.96 47.01 -9.45
C THR A 662 27.40 46.75 -10.85
N GLU A 663 26.99 45.51 -11.11
CA GLU A 663 26.46 45.03 -12.39
C GLU A 663 25.27 44.11 -12.14
N THR A 664 24.17 44.28 -12.88
CA THR A 664 22.99 43.39 -12.77
C THR A 664 22.66 42.72 -14.09
N MET A 665 22.25 41.46 -14.03
CA MET A 665 21.75 40.70 -15.16
C MET A 665 20.24 40.50 -15.04
N VAL A 666 19.48 41.17 -15.90
CA VAL A 666 18.02 41.05 -15.94
C VAL A 666 17.62 39.91 -16.85
N ILE A 667 16.86 38.94 -16.35
CA ILE A 667 16.31 37.84 -17.17
C ILE A 667 14.81 38.08 -17.39
N GLY A 668 14.40 38.05 -18.66
CA GLY A 668 13.02 38.31 -19.09
C GLY A 668 12.86 39.64 -19.82
N GLY A 669 11.81 39.72 -20.64
CA GLY A 669 11.49 40.90 -21.45
C GLY A 669 10.94 42.09 -20.64
N GLU A 670 10.63 43.18 -21.34
CA GLU A 670 10.15 44.43 -20.71
C GLU A 670 8.78 44.28 -20.00
N LEU A 671 7.98 43.28 -20.37
CA LEU A 671 6.74 42.93 -19.67
C LEU A 671 6.98 42.30 -18.29
N MET A 672 8.18 41.77 -18.05
CA MET A 672 8.60 41.23 -16.75
C MET A 672 9.34 42.27 -15.92
N LEU A 673 10.09 43.18 -16.55
CA LEU A 673 10.70 44.30 -15.86
C LEU A 673 10.75 45.49 -16.81
N SER A 674 9.96 46.53 -16.56
CA SER A 674 9.90 47.69 -17.44
C SER A 674 11.21 48.48 -17.45
N LYS A 675 11.46 49.25 -18.52
CA LYS A 675 12.66 50.09 -18.62
C LYS A 675 12.81 51.06 -17.44
N ASN A 676 11.69 51.50 -16.85
CA ASN A 676 11.71 52.42 -15.71
C ASN A 676 12.20 51.73 -14.43
N ALA A 677 11.80 50.48 -14.20
CA ALA A 677 12.32 49.68 -13.10
C ALA A 677 13.78 49.30 -13.35
N GLU A 678 14.12 48.87 -14.57
CA GLU A 678 15.49 48.49 -14.96
C GLU A 678 16.51 49.62 -14.74
N LYS A 679 16.17 50.87 -15.05
CA LYS A 679 17.03 52.04 -14.81
C LYS A 679 17.42 52.27 -13.35
N GLN A 680 16.72 51.65 -12.39
CA GLN A 680 17.03 51.74 -10.97
C GLN A 680 18.13 50.74 -10.55
N LEU A 681 18.57 49.86 -11.44
CA LEU A 681 19.58 48.83 -11.19
C LEU A 681 20.98 49.30 -11.64
N PRO A 682 22.06 48.81 -11.01
CA PRO A 682 23.42 49.17 -11.39
C PRO A 682 23.85 48.45 -12.67
N LYS A 683 24.13 49.21 -13.74
CA LYS A 683 24.61 48.73 -15.05
C LYS A 683 23.86 47.47 -15.55
N PRO A 684 22.53 47.55 -15.77
CA PRO A 684 21.73 46.39 -16.14
C PRO A 684 22.09 45.88 -17.56
N SER A 685 22.27 44.58 -17.69
CA SER A 685 22.32 43.85 -18.96
C SER A 685 21.16 42.86 -19.03
N ARG A 686 20.39 42.86 -20.13
CA ARG A 686 19.17 42.05 -20.25
C ARG A 686 19.35 40.86 -21.18
N ILE A 687 18.84 39.71 -20.76
CA ILE A 687 18.70 38.49 -21.58
C ILE A 687 17.20 38.17 -21.67
N ALA A 688 16.64 38.25 -22.88
CA ALA A 688 15.21 38.07 -23.10
C ALA A 688 14.93 37.54 -24.52
N GLY A 689 13.85 36.77 -24.65
CA GLY A 689 13.23 36.42 -25.92
C GLY A 689 11.76 36.85 -25.97
N ASN A 690 11.07 36.61 -27.08
CA ASN A 690 9.66 37.02 -27.25
C ASN A 690 8.70 36.23 -26.34
N ASN A 691 9.15 35.08 -25.84
CA ASN A 691 8.41 34.24 -24.91
C ASN A 691 9.37 33.49 -23.97
N ARG A 692 8.81 32.72 -23.03
CA ARG A 692 9.57 31.98 -22.01
C ARG A 692 10.54 30.94 -22.58
N PHE A 693 10.24 30.38 -23.75
CA PHE A 693 11.08 29.36 -24.39
C PHE A 693 12.26 30.02 -25.09
N GLU A 694 12.02 31.10 -25.84
CA GLU A 694 13.10 31.90 -26.42
C GLU A 694 14.00 32.51 -25.33
N THR A 695 13.45 33.03 -24.24
CA THR A 695 14.25 33.52 -23.11
C THR A 695 15.10 32.40 -22.51
N ASN A 696 14.53 31.21 -22.33
CA ASN A 696 15.26 30.03 -21.87
C ASN A 696 16.42 29.65 -22.82
N ILE A 697 16.20 29.62 -24.14
CA ILE A 697 17.26 29.34 -25.11
C ILE A 697 18.35 30.42 -25.11
N GLN A 698 17.98 31.71 -25.03
CA GLN A 698 18.95 32.81 -24.93
C GLN A 698 19.81 32.70 -23.67
N VAL A 699 19.21 32.32 -22.54
CA VAL A 699 19.93 32.05 -21.29
C VAL A 699 20.89 30.86 -21.45
N LEU A 700 20.46 29.78 -22.09
CA LEU A 700 21.29 28.60 -22.32
C LEU A 700 22.47 28.88 -23.25
N GLN A 701 22.26 29.67 -24.31
CA GLN A 701 23.33 30.13 -25.21
C GLN A 701 24.33 31.05 -24.48
N PHE A 702 23.82 31.96 -23.65
CA PHE A 702 24.66 32.84 -22.84
C PHE A 702 25.48 32.08 -21.79
N SER A 703 24.83 31.16 -21.06
CA SER A 703 25.46 30.41 -19.97
C SER A 703 26.40 29.32 -20.46
N ASN A 704 26.19 28.81 -21.68
CA ASN A 704 27.03 27.80 -22.33
C ASN A 704 27.41 26.64 -21.40
N PRO A 705 26.43 25.85 -20.91
CA PRO A 705 26.67 24.76 -19.97
C PRO A 705 27.69 23.76 -20.55
N SER A 706 28.64 23.31 -19.72
CA SER A 706 29.73 22.43 -20.15
C SER A 706 29.36 20.95 -20.16
N ALA A 707 28.23 20.56 -19.56
CA ALA A 707 27.72 19.20 -19.65
C ALA A 707 27.36 18.83 -21.10
N ASN A 708 27.61 17.58 -21.48
CA ASN A 708 27.17 17.03 -22.75
C ASN A 708 25.69 16.57 -22.74
N HIS A 709 24.94 16.92 -21.69
CA HIS A 709 23.52 16.64 -21.53
C HIS A 709 22.75 17.88 -21.04
N VAL A 710 21.45 17.88 -21.27
CA VAL A 710 20.51 18.88 -20.74
C VAL A 710 19.35 18.21 -20.02
N TYR A 711 18.78 18.93 -19.06
CA TYR A 711 17.53 18.56 -18.42
C TYR A 711 16.35 19.21 -19.15
N ILE A 712 15.26 18.48 -19.37
CA ILE A 712 14.02 19.02 -19.93
C ILE A 712 12.96 19.07 -18.84
N ALA A 713 12.40 20.26 -18.61
CA ALA A 713 11.31 20.48 -17.67
C ALA A 713 10.09 21.07 -18.37
N THR A 714 8.90 20.73 -17.89
CA THR A 714 7.67 21.39 -18.32
C THR A 714 7.65 22.86 -17.88
N SER A 715 7.08 23.72 -18.72
CA SER A 715 6.83 25.12 -18.41
C SER A 715 5.46 25.33 -17.73
N ALA A 716 4.63 24.29 -17.63
CA ALA A 716 3.31 24.36 -17.02
C ALA A 716 3.34 24.39 -15.49
N ASP A 717 4.38 23.81 -14.88
CA ASP A 717 4.58 23.78 -13.42
C ASP A 717 6.09 23.87 -13.10
N PHE A 718 6.45 24.19 -11.85
CA PHE A 718 7.82 24.51 -11.42
C PHE A 718 8.58 23.46 -10.58
N PRO A 719 7.96 22.55 -9.79
CA PRO A 719 8.67 21.84 -8.73
C PRO A 719 9.75 20.86 -9.20
N ASP A 720 9.48 20.15 -10.31
CA ASP A 720 10.41 19.17 -10.88
C ASP A 720 11.65 19.90 -11.44
N GLY A 721 11.43 20.99 -12.17
CA GLY A 721 12.49 21.86 -12.67
C GLY A 721 13.30 22.51 -11.54
N LEU A 722 12.63 23.02 -10.50
CA LEU A 722 13.29 23.65 -9.34
C LEU A 722 14.20 22.66 -8.60
N SER A 723 13.72 21.45 -8.32
CA SER A 723 14.53 20.42 -7.65
C SER A 723 15.72 20.02 -8.53
N ALA A 724 15.47 19.87 -9.83
CA ALA A 724 16.51 19.51 -10.79
C ALA A 724 17.51 20.62 -11.06
N ALA A 725 17.18 21.89 -10.82
CA ALA A 725 18.10 23.00 -11.03
C ALA A 725 19.34 22.89 -10.14
N ALA A 726 19.19 22.39 -8.90
CA ALA A 726 20.34 22.08 -8.04
C ALA A 726 21.22 20.96 -8.63
N LEU A 727 20.60 19.93 -9.21
CA LEU A 727 21.31 18.83 -9.88
C LEU A 727 22.00 19.33 -11.16
N ALA A 728 21.31 20.15 -11.95
CA ALA A 728 21.83 20.77 -13.15
C ALA A 728 23.04 21.66 -12.82
N THR A 729 22.99 22.47 -11.76
CA THR A 729 24.18 23.19 -11.27
C THR A 729 25.31 22.22 -10.95
N LYS A 730 25.07 21.17 -10.16
CA LYS A 730 26.10 20.20 -9.77
C LYS A 730 26.80 19.56 -10.99
N GLU A 731 26.04 19.30 -12.05
CA GLU A 731 26.53 18.66 -13.27
C GLU A 731 27.02 19.67 -14.34
N ASN A 732 26.94 20.98 -14.08
CA ASN A 732 27.16 22.06 -15.07
C ASN A 732 26.27 21.92 -16.32
N ALA A 733 25.03 21.48 -16.12
CA ALA A 733 24.02 21.27 -17.16
C ALA A 733 23.00 22.41 -17.22
N GLY A 734 22.38 22.56 -18.40
CA GLY A 734 21.27 23.47 -18.62
C GLY A 734 19.90 22.83 -18.34
N ILE A 735 18.89 23.66 -18.06
CA ILE A 735 17.47 23.26 -18.07
C ILE A 735 16.79 23.88 -19.28
N VAL A 736 16.29 23.05 -20.17
CA VAL A 736 15.45 23.41 -21.32
C VAL A 736 13.98 23.33 -20.91
N LEU A 737 13.22 24.38 -21.20
CA LEU A 737 11.78 24.41 -20.96
C LEU A 737 11.01 23.97 -22.19
N VAL A 738 9.99 23.13 -21.99
CA VAL A 738 9.03 22.71 -23.03
C VAL A 738 7.59 22.89 -22.54
N ASP A 739 6.63 22.94 -23.45
CA ASP A 739 5.22 22.75 -23.15
C ASP A 739 4.69 21.52 -23.89
N GLY A 740 3.37 21.34 -24.02
CA GLY A 740 2.79 20.18 -24.72
C GLY A 740 3.16 20.05 -26.21
N ASP A 741 4.06 20.90 -26.72
CA ASP A 741 4.61 20.87 -28.07
C ASP A 741 6.10 21.28 -28.04
N LEU A 742 6.87 20.84 -29.03
CA LEU A 742 8.28 21.20 -29.16
C LEU A 742 8.45 22.34 -30.18
N ARG A 743 8.69 23.54 -29.67
CA ARG A 743 8.81 24.74 -30.50
C ARG A 743 10.09 24.71 -31.32
N ASN A 744 10.03 25.27 -32.54
CA ASN A 744 11.16 25.33 -33.46
C ASN A 744 12.45 25.89 -32.83
N THR A 745 12.33 26.90 -31.96
CA THR A 745 13.49 27.50 -31.27
C THR A 745 14.18 26.50 -30.35
N THR A 746 13.41 25.71 -29.59
CA THR A 746 13.91 24.64 -28.73
C THR A 746 14.47 23.49 -29.57
N THR A 747 13.78 23.07 -30.62
CA THR A 747 14.24 22.04 -31.57
C THR A 747 15.61 22.39 -32.14
N ASN A 748 15.77 23.59 -32.68
CA ASN A 748 17.03 24.03 -33.29
C ASN A 748 18.18 24.08 -32.27
N TYR A 749 17.90 24.48 -31.02
CA TYR A 749 18.91 24.48 -29.96
C TYR A 749 19.37 23.06 -29.62
N LEU A 750 18.43 22.12 -29.48
CA LEU A 750 18.75 20.72 -29.18
C LEU A 750 19.57 20.06 -30.32
N GLN A 751 19.21 20.33 -31.59
CA GLN A 751 19.94 19.80 -32.76
C GLN A 751 21.37 20.34 -32.88
N SER A 752 21.55 21.64 -32.64
CA SER A 752 22.85 22.30 -32.83
C SER A 752 23.87 21.98 -31.73
N SER A 753 23.42 21.54 -30.56
CA SER A 753 24.28 21.38 -29.38
C SER A 753 24.77 19.95 -29.15
N ASN A 754 24.33 18.98 -29.96
CA ASN A 754 24.74 17.56 -29.91
C ASN A 754 24.63 16.93 -28.50
N PHE A 755 23.63 17.35 -27.71
CA PHE A 755 23.44 16.84 -26.34
C PHE A 755 22.97 15.39 -26.36
N SER A 756 23.74 14.48 -25.75
CA SER A 756 23.36 13.08 -25.60
C SER A 756 23.94 12.50 -24.30
N PRO A 757 23.10 12.04 -23.34
CA PRO A 757 21.63 11.90 -23.41
C PRO A 757 20.88 13.18 -23.03
N VAL A 758 19.64 13.37 -23.50
CA VAL A 758 18.70 14.35 -22.93
C VAL A 758 17.98 13.76 -21.72
N LYS A 759 17.77 14.52 -20.63
CA LYS A 759 17.17 14.02 -19.38
C LYS A 759 15.80 14.66 -19.09
N ILE A 760 14.70 13.93 -19.18
CA ILE A 760 13.34 14.44 -18.89
C ILE A 760 13.07 14.48 -17.38
N LEU A 761 12.40 15.53 -16.92
CA LEU A 761 11.96 15.71 -15.54
C LEU A 761 10.44 15.64 -15.44
N GLY A 762 9.96 14.81 -14.52
CA GLY A 762 8.53 14.67 -14.25
C GLY A 762 7.83 13.57 -15.05
N GLY A 763 6.61 13.27 -14.62
CA GLY A 763 5.77 12.22 -15.19
C GLY A 763 5.14 12.55 -16.55
N PRO A 764 4.36 11.63 -17.15
CA PRO A 764 3.68 11.87 -18.42
C PRO A 764 2.68 13.03 -18.40
N LEU A 765 2.20 13.43 -17.22
CA LEU A 765 1.36 14.64 -17.06
C LEU A 765 2.16 15.95 -17.25
N ALA A 766 3.47 15.92 -17.03
CA ALA A 766 4.35 17.08 -17.23
C ALA A 766 4.85 17.14 -18.67
N ILE A 767 5.36 16.01 -19.17
CA ILE A 767 5.89 15.81 -20.52
C ILE A 767 5.41 14.43 -20.96
N ASP A 768 4.45 14.38 -21.88
CA ASP A 768 3.87 13.11 -22.34
C ASP A 768 4.87 12.26 -23.15
N ASP A 769 4.52 11.01 -23.41
CA ASP A 769 5.40 10.07 -24.11
C ASP A 769 5.61 10.46 -25.58
N LYS A 770 4.64 11.13 -26.20
CA LYS A 770 4.75 11.60 -27.60
C LYS A 770 5.80 12.70 -27.70
N LEU A 771 5.74 13.69 -26.83
CA LEU A 771 6.72 14.78 -26.77
C LEU A 771 8.09 14.25 -26.37
N MET A 772 8.16 13.30 -25.43
CA MET A 772 9.43 12.63 -25.09
C MET A 772 10.04 11.94 -26.31
N GLN A 773 9.25 11.22 -27.11
CA GLN A 773 9.73 10.58 -28.34
C GLN A 773 10.20 11.61 -29.37
N GLN A 774 9.48 12.73 -29.54
CA GLN A 774 9.90 13.83 -30.41
C GLN A 774 11.26 14.39 -29.97
N ILE A 775 11.43 14.72 -28.69
CA ILE A 775 12.70 15.18 -28.13
C ILE A 775 13.82 14.16 -28.37
N SER A 776 13.53 12.87 -28.15
CA SER A 776 14.48 11.77 -28.35
C SER A 776 14.95 11.64 -29.80
N SER A 777 14.04 11.87 -30.76
CA SER A 777 14.36 11.79 -32.19
C SER A 777 15.25 12.93 -32.70
N ILE A 778 15.36 14.00 -31.92
CA ILE A 778 16.10 15.22 -32.28
C ILE A 778 17.51 15.22 -31.70
N SER A 779 17.73 14.52 -30.59
CA SER A 779 19.01 14.41 -29.89
C SER A 779 19.88 13.22 -30.32
N ASN A 780 19.43 12.45 -31.32
CA ASN A 780 20.16 11.39 -32.01
C ASN A 780 20.59 11.89 -33.39
#